data_AF-A0A971JQ14-F1
#
_entry.id   AF-A0A971JQ14-F1
#
_cell.length_a   1.000
_cell.length_b   1.000
_cell.length_c   1.000
_cell.angle_alpha   90.00
_cell.angle_beta   90.00
_cell.angle_gamma   90.00
#
_symmetry.space_group_name_H-M   'P 1'
#
loop_
_entity.id
_entity.type
_entity.pdbx_description
1 polymer ?
#
loop_
_entity_poly.entity_id
_entity_poly.type
_entity_poly.pdbx_seq_one_letter_code
_entity_poly.pdbx_strand_id
1 'polypeptide(L)'
;MKYFIHILIIPFVACAYVAFSEVPDVFEQRITFAEMGWGEMGLGTAAHAKDKPGRPLQIGDKHYEKGLGVHAPGRIVADLGGEYRLFTAQTGVQAHPDHDQGSVIFRVIADGVERFNSGLMKQNDPALSIRVDVTGVDELELVVEDGGDGREFDLANWANPSLLPVESKAPRAQEPSFDIASFARVMSWPPEQRKSQPGRVEELSTDQIFLGTPLVPNVDGLYTAPFTSGEPSCIGLQWHENRYPAEATLCPHADLDPAVVSGARLEWWAGESEWQGEWQDLNAEVTSAGNDWLFRIPRSALYKAKIGVQKLRWVFPPSPSPIRIHTMKVSSTSRQVTSRIRIALERSDLSSNAVLELYNAVFLEPAPEGNGSSLCVDLSGELRFTLKHLKPRPGQAKSDRGILRLELPRGRTAVAIDDVLEQGCVYMPDYGLFIAREPDGPTLEQHKETLKERESILDAVRSRPDQCFEQALKNVHREIQNNGPTMLSLACDNHKFTVYENGGVEHRIDLPIAPGKDRREAIAAPEYPLLMDMRLNGASLKKNLRQIEEGWMPIQNTAYAADNGTVLRQRVFVAPFGLERPLESTGWLQPKALFVAELVLENPAELPAETELELHFFLDMKRQTFPEIVPLPQGAAVMRNNALLACFETSKSEGETITMETGRLSIGITLEPQSRRFYQLFLPAWDASVEQCASFADATGLDEATKAYWNTILKPALQVDIPEALLQDIICAGQVHCLMTARNEAQALRVAPWCGADRYGPLESESQAIIHGMSLMGHREFARRSLDYFIERYNRDGLLTTGYTLMGVGWHLWTLADHYALYRDKAWLEETAPRIEKACRWIVSECEKTKRMNPDGTKPFEYGLVSPGVSADWNRFAYQARPQGEYYAGLAGISRAFADIGYPGAEDLAKTAADFRESIVRAYTWTQERSPAVQRRDGAWIPYCPAHFGCFGRVMDLYPNEDGGRSWGKDMSMGAHNLVTLGVLDPTGQQQETAWIAEYLEDFWCLQAGMGAYTLEETAADWFNLGGFSKVQPYYTRLVELHALRDDIKPFLRAYLNAIPSLLNRENLNTWEHFGNGGAWDKPHETGWFLAQTRLMLVMERGTELWLAPFVSQHWMDDGEHVSVRNVPTRFGEIAYTLSSHVDSGYIEADVELPDPCSASSVVVRLRHPREARMLSVSVNQQPHTLFNAERECVFLPEARGKLHIRVNYPVE
;
A
#
# COMPACT_ATOMS: atom_id res chain seq x y z
N MET A 1 -26.71 10.60 -98.51
CA MET A 1 -25.62 10.32 -99.47
C MET A 1 -24.59 9.44 -98.76
N LYS A 2 -24.61 8.11 -98.87
CA LYS A 2 -24.18 7.22 -99.96
C LYS A 2 -22.63 7.15 -100.18
N TYR A 3 -22.08 5.99 -99.77
CA TYR A 3 -20.96 5.17 -100.30
C TYR A 3 -19.53 5.23 -99.68
N PHE A 4 -19.15 4.16 -98.93
CA PHE A 4 -18.30 2.98 -99.31
C PHE A 4 -16.96 3.31 -100.06
N ILE A 5 -15.73 2.76 -99.84
CA ILE A 5 -15.17 1.48 -99.30
C ILE A 5 -13.64 1.65 -99.03
N HIS A 6 -13.07 1.07 -97.95
CA HIS A 6 -12.03 0.00 -97.93
C HIS A 6 -11.59 -0.36 -96.51
N ILE A 7 -11.66 -1.67 -96.22
CA ILE A 7 -11.43 -2.38 -94.96
C ILE A 7 -10.14 -3.19 -95.08
N LEU A 8 -9.27 -3.19 -94.05
CA LEU A 8 -8.59 -4.41 -93.54
C LEU A 8 -7.75 -4.14 -92.26
N ILE A 9 -8.29 -4.61 -91.12
CA ILE A 9 -7.71 -5.27 -89.94
C ILE A 9 -6.25 -4.94 -89.51
N ILE A 10 -6.10 -4.32 -88.32
CA ILE A 10 -4.87 -4.21 -87.51
C ILE A 10 -5.12 -4.91 -86.15
N PRO A 11 -4.18 -5.68 -85.59
CA PRO A 11 -4.35 -6.35 -84.29
C PRO A 11 -4.06 -5.43 -83.09
N PHE A 12 -4.77 -5.70 -81.99
CA PHE A 12 -4.63 -5.11 -80.66
C PHE A 12 -3.22 -5.31 -80.07
N VAL A 13 -2.64 -4.24 -79.50
CA VAL A 13 -1.60 -4.33 -78.46
C VAL A 13 -2.29 -4.04 -77.13
N ALA A 14 -2.44 -5.07 -76.30
CA ALA A 14 -2.88 -4.94 -74.92
C ALA A 14 -1.68 -4.57 -74.04
N CYS A 15 -1.69 -3.36 -73.47
CA CYS A 15 -0.90 -3.06 -72.27
C CYS A 15 -1.82 -3.23 -71.06
N ALA A 16 -1.54 -4.24 -70.25
CA ALA A 16 -2.23 -4.47 -68.99
C ALA A 16 -1.88 -3.36 -68.00
N TYR A 17 -2.87 -2.57 -67.61
CA TYR A 17 -2.84 -1.81 -66.36
C TYR A 17 -3.00 -2.83 -65.22
N VAL A 18 -1.93 -3.08 -64.48
CA VAL A 18 -2.01 -3.74 -63.17
C VAL A 18 -2.53 -2.68 -62.21
N ALA A 19 -3.82 -2.77 -61.86
CA ALA A 19 -4.35 -2.06 -60.71
C ALA A 19 -3.76 -2.71 -59.44
N PHE A 20 -2.92 -1.98 -58.71
CA PHE A 20 -2.65 -2.31 -57.31
C PHE A 20 -3.95 -2.05 -56.54
N SER A 21 -4.59 -3.10 -56.04
CA SER A 21 -5.60 -2.97 -55.00
C SER A 21 -4.87 -2.61 -53.70
N GLU A 22 -4.95 -1.35 -53.26
CA GLU A 22 -4.62 -0.99 -51.89
C GLU A 22 -5.63 -1.67 -50.97
N VAL A 23 -5.25 -2.81 -50.41
CA VAL A 23 -5.95 -3.38 -49.25
C VAL A 23 -5.55 -2.52 -48.05
N PRO A 24 -6.48 -1.88 -47.33
CA PRO A 24 -6.15 -1.16 -46.11
C PRO A 24 -5.51 -2.11 -45.11
N ASP A 25 -4.41 -1.69 -44.47
CA ASP A 25 -3.82 -2.45 -43.38
C ASP A 25 -4.85 -2.64 -42.26
N VAL A 26 -4.91 -3.85 -41.71
CA VAL A 26 -5.83 -4.18 -40.62
C VAL A 26 -5.33 -3.50 -39.35
N PHE A 27 -6.07 -2.51 -38.83
CA PHE A 27 -5.68 -1.72 -37.65
C PHE A 27 -5.26 -2.60 -36.46
N GLU A 28 -5.97 -3.71 -36.24
CA GLU A 28 -5.68 -4.70 -35.19
C GLU A 28 -4.23 -5.21 -35.22
N GLN A 29 -3.62 -5.30 -36.40
CA GLN A 29 -2.23 -5.76 -36.55
C GLN A 29 -1.21 -4.72 -36.08
N ARG A 30 -1.61 -3.46 -35.92
CA ARG A 30 -0.76 -2.36 -35.44
C ARG A 30 -0.87 -2.15 -33.93
N ILE A 31 -1.84 -2.79 -33.26
CA ILE A 31 -2.00 -2.69 -31.80
C ILE A 31 -0.79 -3.28 -31.08
N THR A 32 -0.19 -2.49 -30.19
CA THR A 32 0.96 -2.86 -29.35
C THR A 32 0.61 -2.94 -27.87
N PHE A 33 -0.49 -2.33 -27.44
CA PHE A 33 -0.98 -2.35 -26.07
C PHE A 33 -2.51 -2.18 -26.03
N ALA A 34 -3.17 -2.83 -25.08
CA ALA A 34 -4.59 -2.64 -24.80
C ALA A 34 -4.91 -2.91 -23.33
N GLU A 35 -5.70 -2.03 -22.72
CA GLU A 35 -6.11 -2.10 -21.33
C GLU A 35 -7.55 -1.59 -21.17
N MET A 36 -8.24 -2.09 -20.15
CA MET A 36 -9.58 -1.65 -19.76
C MET A 36 -9.87 -1.93 -18.29
N GLY A 37 -10.73 -1.10 -17.70
CA GLY A 37 -11.12 -1.18 -16.29
C GLY A 37 -11.88 -2.45 -15.93
N TRP A 38 -12.42 -3.17 -16.92
CA TRP A 38 -13.11 -4.45 -16.72
C TRP A 38 -13.02 -5.35 -17.96
N GLY A 39 -12.83 -6.65 -17.73
CA GLY A 39 -12.89 -7.67 -18.77
C GLY A 39 -11.67 -7.73 -19.70
N GLU A 40 -11.89 -8.27 -20.88
CA GLU A 40 -10.93 -8.38 -21.98
C GLU A 40 -11.47 -7.68 -23.24
N MET A 41 -10.55 -7.20 -24.08
CA MET A 41 -10.88 -6.53 -25.34
C MET A 41 -11.56 -7.52 -26.29
N GLY A 42 -12.70 -7.12 -26.84
CA GLY A 42 -13.35 -7.88 -27.90
C GLY A 42 -12.78 -7.50 -29.28
N LEU A 43 -12.31 -8.49 -30.04
CA LEU A 43 -11.94 -8.34 -31.44
C LEU A 43 -13.11 -8.80 -32.31
N GLY A 44 -13.79 -7.85 -32.97
CA GLY A 44 -15.05 -8.10 -33.68
C GLY A 44 -16.26 -8.33 -32.75
N THR A 45 -16.09 -8.14 -31.44
CA THR A 45 -17.11 -8.29 -30.40
C THR A 45 -16.97 -7.19 -29.34
N ALA A 46 -17.99 -6.98 -28.52
CA ALA A 46 -17.93 -6.11 -27.36
C ALA A 46 -16.98 -6.66 -26.28
N ALA A 47 -16.44 -5.79 -25.41
CA ALA A 47 -15.64 -6.21 -24.26
C ALA A 47 -16.43 -7.18 -23.36
N HIS A 48 -15.73 -8.15 -22.77
CA HIS A 48 -16.36 -9.27 -22.09
C HIS A 48 -15.51 -9.84 -20.95
N ALA A 49 -16.15 -10.63 -20.07
CA ALA A 49 -15.42 -11.35 -19.03
C ALA A 49 -14.50 -12.43 -19.64
N LYS A 50 -13.38 -12.72 -18.97
CA LYS A 50 -12.30 -13.63 -19.41
C LYS A 50 -12.76 -15.03 -19.86
N ASP A 51 -13.84 -15.53 -19.27
CA ASP A 51 -14.38 -16.88 -19.55
C ASP A 51 -15.73 -16.88 -20.28
N LYS A 52 -16.14 -15.73 -20.85
CA LYS A 52 -17.39 -15.60 -21.59
C LYS A 52 -17.13 -15.08 -23.00
N PRO A 53 -17.83 -15.56 -24.03
CA PRO A 53 -17.73 -14.98 -25.37
C PRO A 53 -18.30 -13.55 -25.38
N GLY A 54 -17.66 -12.65 -26.11
CA GLY A 54 -18.15 -11.29 -26.34
C GLY A 54 -19.44 -11.25 -27.16
N ARG A 55 -20.30 -10.26 -26.88
CA ARG A 55 -21.51 -9.99 -27.66
C ARG A 55 -21.14 -9.35 -29.01
N PRO A 56 -21.97 -9.46 -30.06
CA PRO A 56 -21.75 -8.73 -31.31
C PRO A 56 -21.65 -7.21 -31.07
N LEU A 57 -20.78 -6.53 -31.81
CA LEU A 57 -20.62 -5.08 -31.72
C LEU A 57 -21.90 -4.39 -32.18
N GLN A 58 -22.46 -3.53 -31.33
CA GLN A 58 -23.67 -2.76 -31.62
C GLN A 58 -23.58 -1.36 -31.02
N ILE A 59 -23.83 -0.33 -31.83
CA ILE A 59 -23.92 1.08 -31.40
C ILE A 59 -25.29 1.62 -31.86
N GLY A 60 -26.12 2.05 -30.90
CA GLY A 60 -27.54 2.29 -31.17
C GLY A 60 -28.18 1.07 -31.84
N ASP A 61 -28.84 1.28 -32.99
CA ASP A 61 -29.47 0.19 -33.75
C ASP A 61 -28.53 -0.51 -34.77
N LYS A 62 -27.28 -0.04 -34.92
CA LYS A 62 -26.36 -0.53 -35.96
C LYS A 62 -25.44 -1.62 -35.42
N HIS A 63 -25.32 -2.71 -36.18
CA HIS A 63 -24.43 -3.83 -35.90
C HIS A 63 -23.17 -3.77 -36.76
N TYR A 64 -22.06 -4.24 -36.20
CA TYR A 64 -20.74 -4.19 -36.82
C TYR A 64 -20.07 -5.57 -36.79
N GLU A 65 -19.48 -5.98 -37.91
CA GLU A 65 -18.70 -7.23 -38.00
C GLU A 65 -17.24 -7.06 -37.58
N LYS A 66 -16.71 -5.83 -37.66
CA LYS A 66 -15.32 -5.50 -37.37
C LYS A 66 -15.24 -4.32 -36.42
N GLY A 67 -14.32 -4.39 -35.46
CA GLY A 67 -14.11 -3.33 -34.49
C GLY A 67 -13.50 -3.84 -33.19
N LEU A 68 -13.29 -2.92 -32.27
CA LEU A 68 -12.69 -3.15 -30.97
C LEU A 68 -13.71 -2.81 -29.89
N GLY A 69 -14.10 -3.80 -29.10
CA GLY A 69 -14.92 -3.61 -27.91
C GLY A 69 -14.03 -3.39 -26.68
N VAL A 70 -14.29 -2.31 -25.95
CA VAL A 70 -13.53 -1.87 -24.76
C VAL A 70 -14.47 -1.50 -23.61
N HIS A 71 -13.94 -1.40 -22.40
CA HIS A 71 -14.67 -0.93 -21.22
C HIS A 71 -13.95 0.28 -20.59
N ALA A 72 -14.68 1.28 -20.12
CA ALA A 72 -14.08 2.46 -19.50
C ALA A 72 -13.58 2.21 -18.06
N PRO A 73 -12.52 2.89 -17.59
CA PRO A 73 -11.51 3.53 -18.43
C PRO A 73 -10.78 2.48 -19.28
N GLY A 74 -10.52 2.77 -20.55
CA GLY A 74 -9.87 1.86 -21.49
C GLY A 74 -8.92 2.58 -22.44
N ARG A 75 -7.85 1.90 -22.87
CA ARG A 75 -6.78 2.47 -23.69
C ARG A 75 -6.21 1.42 -24.63
N ILE A 76 -6.11 1.74 -25.92
CA ILE A 76 -5.46 0.91 -26.94
C ILE A 76 -4.37 1.75 -27.61
N VAL A 77 -3.16 1.22 -27.77
CA VAL A 77 -2.04 1.90 -28.45
C VAL A 77 -1.67 1.12 -29.71
N ALA A 78 -1.51 1.82 -30.83
CA ALA A 78 -1.12 1.27 -32.11
C ALA A 78 0.16 1.94 -32.66
N ASP A 79 1.09 1.13 -33.16
CA ASP A 79 2.33 1.56 -33.80
C ASP A 79 2.08 1.84 -35.29
N LEU A 80 2.09 3.12 -35.63
CA LEU A 80 1.87 3.61 -36.98
C LEU A 80 3.19 3.80 -37.75
N GLY A 81 4.31 3.98 -37.06
CA GLY A 81 5.64 4.12 -37.66
C GLY A 81 5.79 5.27 -38.67
N GLY A 82 4.90 6.28 -38.61
CA GLY A 82 4.84 7.37 -39.58
C GLY A 82 4.35 6.96 -40.99
N GLU A 83 3.83 5.73 -41.15
CA GLU A 83 3.48 5.13 -42.44
C GLU A 83 2.09 5.58 -42.96
N TYR A 84 1.29 6.21 -42.10
CA TYR A 84 -0.12 6.51 -42.36
C TYR A 84 -0.42 8.00 -42.38
N ARG A 85 -1.43 8.36 -43.15
CA ARG A 85 -1.96 9.73 -43.27
C ARG A 85 -3.25 9.90 -42.48
N LEU A 86 -4.07 8.85 -42.37
CA LEU A 86 -5.40 8.97 -41.79
C LEU A 86 -5.77 7.76 -40.94
N PHE A 87 -6.38 8.03 -39.78
CA PHE A 87 -7.14 7.06 -38.99
C PHE A 87 -8.63 7.38 -39.06
N THR A 88 -9.46 6.36 -39.27
CA THR A 88 -10.93 6.49 -39.27
C THR A 88 -11.59 5.37 -38.47
N ALA A 89 -12.67 5.68 -37.75
CA ALA A 89 -13.51 4.70 -37.08
C ALA A 89 -14.94 5.22 -36.90
N GLN A 90 -15.85 4.38 -36.42
CA GLN A 90 -17.16 4.77 -35.89
C GLN A 90 -17.21 4.42 -34.41
N THR A 91 -17.45 5.40 -33.56
CA THR A 91 -17.35 5.24 -32.11
C THR A 91 -18.67 5.43 -31.41
N GLY A 92 -18.89 4.72 -30.30
CA GLY A 92 -20.08 4.86 -29.47
C GLY A 92 -20.24 3.76 -28.44
N VAL A 93 -21.20 3.94 -27.53
CA VAL A 93 -21.47 3.03 -26.42
C VAL A 93 -22.15 1.75 -26.92
N GLN A 94 -21.73 0.60 -26.40
CA GLN A 94 -22.30 -0.70 -26.72
C GLN A 94 -23.73 -0.82 -26.19
N ALA A 95 -24.66 -1.21 -27.05
CA ALA A 95 -26.03 -1.46 -26.63
C ALA A 95 -26.13 -2.60 -25.59
N HIS A 96 -26.79 -2.33 -24.46
CA HIS A 96 -27.12 -3.31 -23.43
C HIS A 96 -28.66 -3.49 -23.35
N PRO A 97 -29.19 -4.72 -23.36
CA PRO A 97 -30.65 -4.95 -23.40
C PRO A 97 -31.37 -4.52 -22.12
N ASP A 98 -30.73 -4.68 -20.96
CA ASP A 98 -31.38 -4.51 -19.64
C ASP A 98 -30.98 -3.24 -18.88
N HIS A 99 -30.03 -2.46 -19.43
CA HIS A 99 -29.45 -1.29 -18.76
C HIS A 99 -29.16 -0.20 -19.79
N ASP A 100 -29.32 1.09 -19.44
CA ASP A 100 -29.11 2.26 -20.30
C ASP A 100 -28.17 3.30 -19.67
N GLN A 101 -27.41 2.89 -18.65
CA GLN A 101 -26.61 3.77 -17.79
C GLN A 101 -25.21 4.08 -18.35
N GLY A 102 -24.75 3.34 -19.37
CA GLY A 102 -23.38 3.51 -19.89
C GLY A 102 -23.12 4.92 -20.45
N SER A 103 -22.05 5.53 -19.97
CA SER A 103 -21.69 6.92 -20.24
C SER A 103 -20.16 7.06 -20.36
N VAL A 104 -19.66 7.47 -21.53
CA VAL A 104 -18.20 7.46 -21.82
C VAL A 104 -17.74 8.66 -22.62
N ILE A 105 -16.43 8.92 -22.59
CA ILE A 105 -15.75 9.91 -23.46
C ILE A 105 -14.68 9.20 -24.29
N PHE A 106 -14.74 9.33 -25.61
CA PHE A 106 -13.72 8.81 -26.53
C PHE A 106 -12.68 9.87 -26.87
N ARG A 107 -11.41 9.50 -26.82
CA ARG A 107 -10.29 10.36 -27.25
C ARG A 107 -9.36 9.62 -28.21
N VAL A 108 -8.79 10.36 -29.16
CA VAL A 108 -7.68 9.87 -29.99
C VAL A 108 -6.47 10.75 -29.73
N ILE A 109 -5.39 10.15 -29.28
CA ILE A 109 -4.14 10.82 -28.94
C ILE A 109 -3.07 10.35 -29.93
N ALA A 110 -2.36 11.27 -30.58
CA ALA A 110 -1.31 10.96 -31.55
C ALA A 110 0.02 11.53 -31.06
N ASP A 111 1.00 10.66 -30.80
CA ASP A 111 2.29 10.98 -30.18
C ASP A 111 2.14 11.90 -28.94
N GLY A 112 1.22 11.53 -28.04
CA GLY A 112 0.93 12.27 -26.81
C GLY A 112 0.07 13.53 -26.97
N VAL A 113 -0.33 13.90 -28.19
CA VAL A 113 -1.17 15.08 -28.47
C VAL A 113 -2.61 14.64 -28.77
N GLU A 114 -3.58 15.13 -28.00
CA GLU A 114 -5.00 14.89 -28.28
C GLU A 114 -5.39 15.48 -29.64
N ARG A 115 -5.93 14.64 -30.53
CA ARG A 115 -6.40 15.03 -31.87
C ARG A 115 -7.90 14.92 -32.03
N PHE A 116 -8.58 14.22 -31.12
CA PHE A 116 -10.02 14.05 -31.12
C PHE A 116 -10.55 13.82 -29.70
N ASN A 117 -11.74 14.35 -29.43
CA ASN A 117 -12.53 14.14 -28.23
C ASN A 117 -14.01 14.12 -28.61
N SER A 118 -14.76 13.10 -28.20
CA SER A 118 -16.18 12.98 -28.53
C SER A 118 -17.07 13.87 -27.67
N GLY A 119 -16.58 14.34 -26.51
CA GLY A 119 -17.43 14.71 -25.38
C GLY A 119 -18.14 13.48 -24.79
N LEU A 120 -19.07 13.72 -23.87
CA LEU A 120 -19.89 12.66 -23.26
C LEU A 120 -20.78 11.99 -24.31
N MET A 121 -20.71 10.67 -24.41
CA MET A 121 -21.58 9.83 -25.21
C MET A 121 -22.35 8.85 -24.32
N LYS A 122 -23.63 8.62 -24.64
CA LYS A 122 -24.52 7.69 -23.93
C LYS A 122 -24.94 6.53 -24.80
N GLN A 123 -25.48 5.48 -24.19
CA GLN A 123 -25.92 4.25 -24.89
C GLN A 123 -26.82 4.46 -26.12
N ASN A 124 -27.73 5.43 -26.06
CA ASN A 124 -28.69 5.69 -27.14
C ASN A 124 -28.19 6.69 -28.19
N ASP A 125 -26.97 7.22 -28.05
CA ASP A 125 -26.41 8.11 -29.06
C ASP A 125 -26.05 7.33 -30.33
N PRO A 126 -26.28 7.91 -31.53
CA PRO A 126 -25.87 7.28 -32.77
C PRO A 126 -24.34 7.20 -32.87
N ALA A 127 -23.84 6.20 -33.60
CA ALA A 127 -22.40 6.05 -33.84
C ALA A 127 -21.79 7.33 -34.45
N LEU A 128 -20.75 7.85 -33.79
CA LEU A 128 -20.02 9.04 -34.19
C LEU A 128 -18.86 8.64 -35.11
N SER A 129 -18.87 9.14 -36.35
CA SER A 129 -17.79 8.86 -37.30
C SER A 129 -16.62 9.80 -37.07
N ILE A 130 -15.42 9.25 -36.93
CA ILE A 130 -14.20 10.01 -36.65
C ILE A 130 -13.20 9.88 -37.78
N ARG A 131 -12.45 10.95 -37.99
CA ARG A 131 -11.41 11.06 -39.01
C ARG A 131 -10.27 11.92 -38.47
N VAL A 132 -9.13 11.30 -38.21
CA VAL A 132 -7.97 11.93 -37.57
C VAL A 132 -6.78 11.87 -38.52
N ASP A 133 -6.14 13.02 -38.75
CA ASP A 133 -4.86 13.08 -39.48
C ASP A 133 -3.76 12.52 -38.59
N VAL A 134 -3.06 11.51 -39.11
CA VAL A 134 -1.96 10.81 -38.42
C VAL A 134 -0.67 10.86 -39.25
N THR A 135 -0.54 11.84 -40.15
CA THR A 135 0.64 12.01 -41.00
C THR A 135 1.90 12.19 -40.16
N GLY A 136 2.85 11.27 -40.34
CA GLY A 136 4.13 11.29 -39.62
C GLY A 136 4.01 10.94 -38.13
N VAL A 137 2.83 10.46 -37.70
CA VAL A 137 2.60 9.96 -36.35
C VAL A 137 3.21 8.59 -36.22
N ASP A 138 4.04 8.39 -35.19
CA ASP A 138 4.60 7.09 -34.88
C ASP A 138 3.62 6.25 -34.07
N GLU A 139 2.83 6.86 -33.18
CA GLU A 139 1.94 6.16 -32.25
C GLU A 139 0.57 6.80 -32.10
N LEU A 140 -0.46 5.95 -32.12
CA LEU A 140 -1.85 6.34 -31.97
C LEU A 140 -2.50 5.64 -30.77
N GLU A 141 -3.08 6.42 -29.86
CA GLU A 141 -3.84 5.92 -28.73
C GLU A 141 -5.34 6.15 -28.92
N LEU A 142 -6.13 5.13 -28.64
CA LEU A 142 -7.59 5.17 -28.58
C LEU A 142 -8.00 5.02 -27.11
N VAL A 143 -8.53 6.08 -26.51
CA VAL A 143 -8.87 6.14 -25.08
C VAL A 143 -10.38 6.25 -24.90
N VAL A 144 -10.90 5.55 -23.91
CA VAL A 144 -12.28 5.63 -23.43
C VAL A 144 -12.26 5.96 -21.94
N GLU A 145 -12.84 7.06 -21.53
CA GLU A 145 -12.96 7.47 -20.12
C GLU A 145 -14.40 7.29 -19.63
N ASP A 146 -14.55 7.15 -18.31
CA ASP A 146 -15.85 7.23 -17.60
C ASP A 146 -16.44 8.64 -17.81
N GLY A 147 -17.75 8.73 -18.04
CA GLY A 147 -18.47 9.98 -18.19
C GLY A 147 -18.69 10.77 -16.88
N GLY A 148 -18.26 10.22 -15.74
CA GLY A 148 -18.25 10.87 -14.43
C GLY A 148 -19.37 10.40 -13.50
N ASP A 149 -20.10 9.36 -13.87
CA ASP A 149 -21.16 8.70 -13.08
C ASP A 149 -20.78 7.29 -12.61
N GLY A 150 -19.54 6.87 -12.87
CA GLY A 150 -18.97 5.60 -12.45
C GLY A 150 -19.02 4.57 -13.58
N ARG A 151 -18.03 3.68 -13.59
CA ARG A 151 -17.74 2.76 -14.71
C ARG A 151 -18.76 1.65 -15.00
N GLU A 152 -19.90 1.58 -14.31
CA GLU A 152 -20.84 0.46 -14.47
C GLU A 152 -21.51 0.52 -15.86
N PHE A 153 -21.46 -0.56 -16.63
CA PHE A 153 -22.02 -0.67 -17.99
C PHE A 153 -21.35 0.20 -19.08
N ASP A 154 -20.18 0.77 -18.81
CA ASP A 154 -19.40 1.57 -19.76
C ASP A 154 -18.67 0.73 -20.81
N LEU A 155 -19.43 -0.10 -21.52
CA LEU A 155 -18.97 -0.85 -22.69
C LEU A 155 -19.00 0.08 -23.90
N ALA A 156 -17.88 0.18 -24.61
CA ALA A 156 -17.66 1.14 -25.67
C ALA A 156 -17.04 0.45 -26.90
N ASN A 157 -17.35 0.94 -28.10
CA ASN A 157 -16.96 0.30 -29.35
C ASN A 157 -16.24 1.27 -30.29
N TRP A 158 -15.07 0.87 -30.77
CA TRP A 158 -14.42 1.44 -31.96
C TRP A 158 -14.73 0.55 -33.17
N ALA A 159 -15.83 0.81 -33.86
CA ALA A 159 -16.26 0.03 -35.02
C ALA A 159 -15.51 0.43 -36.30
N ASN A 160 -15.17 -0.56 -37.13
CA ASN A 160 -14.46 -0.40 -38.40
C ASN A 160 -13.21 0.52 -38.35
N PRO A 161 -12.28 0.34 -37.40
CA PRO A 161 -11.05 1.13 -37.37
C PRO A 161 -10.21 0.83 -38.61
N SER A 162 -9.71 1.87 -39.28
CA SER A 162 -8.94 1.75 -40.52
C SER A 162 -7.86 2.82 -40.60
N LEU A 163 -6.74 2.44 -41.23
CA LEU A 163 -5.60 3.29 -41.50
C LEU A 163 -5.41 3.45 -43.01
N LEU A 164 -5.21 4.70 -43.46
CA LEU A 164 -4.84 5.00 -44.84
C LEU A 164 -3.35 5.33 -44.92
N PRO A 165 -2.55 4.58 -45.71
CA PRO A 165 -1.12 4.85 -45.89
C PRO A 165 -0.83 6.23 -46.49
N VAL A 166 0.40 6.73 -46.30
CA VAL A 166 0.94 7.87 -47.04
C VAL A 166 1.33 7.40 -48.46
N GLU A 167 0.92 8.12 -49.51
CA GLU A 167 1.34 7.80 -50.89
C GLU A 167 2.87 7.91 -51.04
N SER A 168 3.53 6.77 -51.20
CA SER A 168 4.96 6.57 -51.45
C SER A 168 5.94 7.39 -50.58
N LYS A 169 6.34 6.80 -49.45
CA LYS A 169 7.71 6.97 -48.94
C LYS A 169 8.48 5.67 -49.13
N ALA A 170 9.75 5.78 -49.51
CA ALA A 170 10.65 4.63 -49.54
C ALA A 170 10.62 3.92 -48.17
N PRO A 171 10.61 2.58 -48.12
CA PRO A 171 10.65 1.85 -46.86
C PRO A 171 11.83 2.36 -46.04
N ARG A 172 11.57 2.76 -44.79
CA ARG A 172 12.63 3.14 -43.85
C ARG A 172 13.61 1.98 -43.81
N ALA A 173 14.90 2.25 -44.06
CA ALA A 173 15.93 1.23 -43.92
C ALA A 173 15.78 0.61 -42.52
N GLN A 174 15.51 -0.69 -42.45
CA GLN A 174 15.44 -1.39 -41.17
C GLN A 174 16.81 -1.25 -40.51
N GLU A 175 16.90 -0.39 -39.50
CA GLU A 175 18.08 -0.36 -38.65
C GLU A 175 18.23 -1.75 -38.01
N PRO A 176 19.47 -2.28 -37.92
CA PRO A 176 19.70 -3.56 -37.27
C PRO A 176 19.13 -3.52 -35.84
N SER A 177 18.37 -4.56 -35.51
CA SER A 177 17.66 -4.67 -34.24
C SER A 177 18.64 -4.71 -33.07
N PHE A 178 18.30 -4.01 -31.99
CA PHE A 178 19.06 -3.98 -30.76
C PHE A 178 18.85 -5.31 -30.00
N ASP A 179 19.96 -5.99 -29.68
CA ASP A 179 19.93 -7.34 -29.10
C ASP A 179 19.81 -7.32 -27.58
N ILE A 180 18.60 -7.59 -27.08
CA ILE A 180 18.32 -7.66 -25.64
C ILE A 180 18.75 -8.97 -24.99
N ALA A 181 19.16 -10.00 -25.75
CA ALA A 181 19.66 -11.25 -25.20
C ALA A 181 20.97 -11.05 -24.42
N SER A 182 21.76 -10.05 -24.79
CA SER A 182 23.01 -9.67 -24.13
C SER A 182 22.85 -9.24 -22.66
N PHE A 183 21.62 -8.86 -22.25
CA PHE A 183 21.28 -8.47 -20.88
C PHE A 183 20.57 -9.57 -20.08
N ALA A 184 20.47 -10.79 -20.64
CA ALA A 184 19.84 -11.94 -20.01
C ALA A 184 20.87 -12.90 -19.39
N ARG A 185 20.43 -13.67 -18.39
CA ARG A 185 21.14 -14.90 -18.00
C ARG A 185 20.75 -16.03 -18.94
N VAL A 186 21.72 -16.82 -19.38
CA VAL A 186 21.45 -18.07 -20.12
C VAL A 186 21.07 -19.16 -19.12
N MET A 187 19.94 -19.82 -19.37
CA MET A 187 19.31 -20.73 -18.43
C MET A 187 18.86 -22.02 -19.12
N SER A 188 18.65 -23.07 -18.33
CA SER A 188 17.92 -24.27 -18.72
C SER A 188 16.81 -24.56 -17.72
N TRP A 189 15.69 -25.12 -18.19
CA TRP A 189 14.56 -25.57 -17.38
C TRP A 189 14.19 -27.01 -17.77
N PRO A 190 13.58 -27.79 -16.86
CA PRO A 190 13.00 -29.08 -17.23
C PRO A 190 11.93 -28.87 -18.32
N PRO A 191 12.04 -29.49 -19.51
CA PRO A 191 11.10 -29.31 -20.63
C PRO A 191 9.64 -29.63 -20.25
N GLU A 192 9.45 -30.63 -19.41
CA GLU A 192 8.16 -31.12 -18.90
C GLU A 192 7.53 -30.23 -17.83
N GLN A 193 8.34 -29.39 -17.14
CA GLN A 193 7.81 -28.42 -16.18
C GLN A 193 7.13 -27.28 -16.94
N ARG A 194 5.78 -27.35 -17.02
CA ARG A 194 4.96 -26.38 -17.75
C ARG A 194 4.50 -25.20 -16.90
N LYS A 195 4.20 -25.40 -15.62
CA LYS A 195 3.55 -24.39 -14.76
C LYS A 195 4.12 -24.37 -13.36
N SER A 196 4.02 -23.20 -12.71
CA SER A 196 4.24 -23.00 -11.28
C SER A 196 3.20 -22.00 -10.79
N GLN A 197 2.42 -22.35 -9.77
CA GLN A 197 1.35 -21.50 -9.22
C GLN A 197 1.31 -21.65 -7.70
N PRO A 198 2.37 -21.25 -6.99
CA PRO A 198 2.37 -21.30 -5.53
C PRO A 198 1.24 -20.43 -4.94
N GLY A 199 0.63 -20.92 -3.87
CA GLY A 199 -0.33 -20.17 -3.07
C GLY A 199 0.33 -19.11 -2.20
N ARG A 200 -0.43 -18.06 -1.86
CA ARG A 200 0.04 -16.92 -1.04
C ARG A 200 0.45 -17.26 0.39
N VAL A 201 0.04 -18.44 0.87
CA VAL A 201 0.27 -18.95 2.22
C VAL A 201 1.03 -20.27 2.20
N GLU A 202 1.63 -20.61 1.07
CA GLU A 202 2.38 -21.84 0.87
C GLU A 202 3.87 -21.54 0.83
N GLU A 203 4.63 -22.34 1.55
CA GLU A 203 6.10 -22.28 1.51
C GLU A 203 6.61 -22.76 0.15
N LEU A 204 7.61 -22.08 -0.39
CA LEU A 204 8.31 -22.56 -1.58
C LEU A 204 9.35 -23.61 -1.21
N SER A 205 9.34 -24.73 -1.94
CA SER A 205 10.48 -25.66 -1.96
C SER A 205 11.66 -25.07 -2.74
N THR A 206 12.87 -25.60 -2.54
CA THR A 206 14.08 -25.14 -3.25
C THR A 206 13.93 -25.22 -4.79
N ASP A 207 13.26 -26.25 -5.30
CA ASP A 207 13.00 -26.40 -6.74
C ASP A 207 11.96 -25.38 -7.26
N GLN A 208 11.07 -24.89 -6.39
CA GLN A 208 10.14 -23.81 -6.73
C GLN A 208 10.79 -22.43 -6.64
N ILE A 209 11.78 -22.24 -5.75
CA ILE A 209 12.58 -21.01 -5.68
C ILE A 209 13.47 -20.89 -6.93
N PHE A 210 14.09 -22.01 -7.33
CA PHE A 210 14.99 -22.07 -8.47
C PHE A 210 14.42 -22.96 -9.59
N LEU A 211 13.39 -22.48 -10.28
CA LEU A 211 12.75 -23.21 -11.38
C LEU A 211 13.71 -23.60 -12.51
N GLY A 212 14.83 -22.87 -12.67
CA GLY A 212 15.84 -23.11 -13.71
C GLY A 212 17.26 -23.18 -13.17
N THR A 213 18.17 -23.62 -14.04
CA THR A 213 19.60 -23.70 -13.77
C THR A 213 20.37 -22.77 -14.72
N PRO A 214 21.23 -21.88 -14.21
CA PRO A 214 22.07 -21.03 -15.05
C PRO A 214 23.11 -21.88 -15.80
N LEU A 215 23.35 -21.53 -17.06
CA LEU A 215 24.37 -22.13 -17.91
C LEU A 215 25.49 -21.13 -18.14
N VAL A 216 26.72 -21.59 -17.99
CA VAL A 216 27.93 -20.84 -18.39
C VAL A 216 28.43 -21.37 -19.73
N PRO A 217 29.08 -20.53 -20.55
CA PRO A 217 29.74 -21.04 -21.74
C PRO A 217 30.86 -22.01 -21.34
N ASN A 218 31.02 -23.06 -22.12
CA ASN A 218 32.13 -24.00 -22.02
C ASN A 218 33.46 -23.29 -22.36
N VAL A 219 34.58 -24.00 -22.19
CA VAL A 219 35.93 -23.50 -22.52
C VAL A 219 36.05 -23.08 -24.00
N ASP A 220 35.28 -23.68 -24.90
CA ASP A 220 35.23 -23.34 -26.33
C ASP A 220 34.27 -22.17 -26.65
N GLY A 221 33.66 -21.55 -25.64
CA GLY A 221 32.71 -20.45 -25.78
C GLY A 221 31.28 -20.86 -26.10
N LEU A 222 30.99 -22.16 -26.25
CA LEU A 222 29.66 -22.67 -26.57
C LEU A 222 28.80 -22.87 -25.32
N TYR A 223 27.50 -22.67 -25.44
CA TYR A 223 26.54 -23.13 -24.44
C TYR A 223 26.07 -24.54 -24.79
N THR A 224 26.13 -25.47 -23.83
CA THR A 224 25.57 -26.82 -23.97
C THR A 224 24.32 -26.94 -23.10
N ALA A 225 23.17 -27.23 -23.71
CA ALA A 225 21.95 -27.54 -22.96
C ALA A 225 22.10 -28.89 -22.22
N PRO A 226 21.52 -29.06 -21.02
CA PRO A 226 21.41 -30.37 -20.39
C PRO A 226 20.78 -31.38 -21.36
N PHE A 227 21.41 -32.54 -21.48
CA PHE A 227 21.12 -33.51 -22.54
C PHE A 227 21.11 -34.94 -22.01
N THR A 228 20.03 -35.66 -22.31
CA THR A 228 19.91 -37.11 -22.19
C THR A 228 19.47 -37.65 -23.55
N SER A 229 20.17 -38.66 -24.08
CA SER A 229 19.84 -39.24 -25.39
C SER A 229 18.40 -39.76 -25.42
N GLY A 230 17.60 -39.26 -26.37
CA GLY A 230 16.21 -39.64 -26.53
C GLY A 230 15.20 -38.83 -25.68
N GLU A 231 15.66 -37.83 -24.93
CA GLU A 231 14.80 -36.91 -24.19
C GLU A 231 14.86 -35.49 -24.77
N PRO A 232 13.79 -34.68 -24.63
CA PRO A 232 13.82 -33.27 -24.99
C PRO A 232 14.91 -32.51 -24.21
N SER A 233 15.47 -31.48 -24.80
CA SER A 233 16.45 -30.59 -24.16
C SER A 233 15.97 -29.14 -24.20
N CYS A 234 16.43 -28.30 -23.29
CA CYS A 234 16.00 -26.91 -23.19
C CYS A 234 17.15 -25.96 -22.91
N ILE A 235 17.14 -24.81 -23.57
CA ILE A 235 17.98 -23.65 -23.27
C ILE A 235 17.19 -22.37 -23.54
N GLY A 236 17.47 -21.31 -22.80
CA GLY A 236 16.80 -20.03 -22.99
C GLY A 236 17.42 -18.88 -22.20
N LEU A 237 16.63 -17.82 -22.04
CA LEU A 237 17.05 -16.53 -21.52
C LEU A 237 16.13 -16.09 -20.37
N GLN A 238 16.71 -15.55 -19.31
CA GLN A 238 15.99 -14.94 -18.19
C GLN A 238 16.53 -13.55 -17.86
N TRP A 239 15.64 -12.57 -17.83
CA TRP A 239 15.93 -11.19 -17.42
C TRP A 239 15.44 -10.95 -15.98
N HIS A 240 15.95 -9.90 -15.33
CA HIS A 240 15.46 -9.46 -14.02
C HIS A 240 14.10 -8.75 -14.16
N GLU A 241 13.91 -7.99 -15.23
CA GLU A 241 12.69 -7.24 -15.51
C GLU A 241 11.98 -7.79 -16.75
N ASN A 242 10.69 -7.47 -16.87
CA ASN A 242 9.89 -7.89 -18.03
C ASN A 242 10.49 -7.33 -19.34
N ARG A 243 10.41 -8.11 -20.42
CA ARG A 243 10.81 -7.73 -21.77
C ARG A 243 9.66 -7.88 -22.75
N TYR A 244 9.73 -7.16 -23.85
CA TYR A 244 8.78 -7.23 -24.96
C TYR A 244 9.45 -7.84 -26.21
N PRO A 245 9.79 -9.15 -26.21
CA PRO A 245 10.56 -9.76 -27.29
C PRO A 245 9.75 -9.82 -28.59
N ALA A 246 10.31 -9.32 -29.69
CA ALA A 246 9.68 -9.29 -31.01
C ALA A 246 10.12 -10.44 -31.93
N GLU A 247 11.43 -10.70 -31.99
CA GLU A 247 12.00 -11.79 -32.76
C GLU A 247 13.12 -12.44 -31.95
N ALA A 248 13.26 -13.76 -32.07
CA ALA A 248 14.30 -14.52 -31.39
C ALA A 248 15.09 -15.36 -32.40
N THR A 249 16.42 -15.23 -32.41
CA THR A 249 17.31 -15.97 -33.29
C THR A 249 18.21 -16.90 -32.49
N LEU A 250 18.30 -18.15 -32.95
CA LEU A 250 19.19 -19.16 -32.40
C LEU A 250 20.34 -19.41 -33.38
N CYS A 251 21.58 -19.35 -32.90
CA CYS A 251 22.78 -19.66 -33.68
C CYS A 251 23.40 -20.97 -33.16
N PRO A 252 22.95 -22.15 -33.63
CA PRO A 252 23.49 -23.44 -33.22
C PRO A 252 24.93 -23.69 -33.71
N HIS A 253 25.66 -24.58 -33.06
CA HIS A 253 26.91 -25.11 -33.61
C HIS A 253 26.61 -25.98 -34.85
N ALA A 254 27.54 -26.00 -35.82
CA ALA A 254 27.36 -26.66 -37.12
C ALA A 254 27.16 -28.19 -37.09
N ASP A 255 27.27 -28.81 -35.91
CA ASP A 255 27.06 -30.25 -35.70
C ASP A 255 25.61 -30.60 -35.35
N LEU A 256 24.78 -29.60 -35.04
CA LEU A 256 23.40 -29.81 -34.67
C LEU A 256 22.55 -30.05 -35.92
N ASP A 257 21.79 -31.15 -35.92
CA ASP A 257 20.90 -31.50 -37.03
C ASP A 257 19.87 -30.38 -37.27
N PRO A 258 19.81 -29.79 -38.49
CA PRO A 258 18.81 -28.80 -38.86
C PRO A 258 17.36 -29.20 -38.51
N ALA A 259 17.01 -30.50 -38.56
CA ALA A 259 15.69 -30.99 -38.21
C ALA A 259 15.37 -30.85 -36.71
N VAL A 260 16.39 -30.95 -35.84
CA VAL A 260 16.25 -30.72 -34.40
C VAL A 260 16.02 -29.24 -34.11
N VAL A 261 16.68 -28.35 -34.86
CA VAL A 261 16.51 -26.90 -34.71
C VAL A 261 15.16 -26.42 -35.24
N SER A 262 14.76 -26.89 -36.43
CA SER A 262 13.46 -26.53 -37.02
C SER A 262 12.28 -27.12 -36.23
N GLY A 263 12.50 -28.25 -35.54
CA GLY A 263 11.51 -28.88 -34.66
C GLY A 263 11.46 -28.28 -33.26
N ALA A 264 12.33 -27.33 -32.92
CA ALA A 264 12.32 -26.69 -31.62
C ALA A 264 11.08 -25.77 -31.47
N ARG A 265 10.48 -25.76 -30.28
CA ARG A 265 9.37 -24.87 -29.94
C ARG A 265 9.90 -23.67 -29.16
N LEU A 266 9.48 -22.47 -29.55
CA LEU A 266 9.75 -21.26 -28.78
C LEU A 266 8.63 -21.04 -27.78
N GLU A 267 8.98 -21.02 -26.50
CA GLU A 267 8.04 -20.84 -25.41
C GLU A 267 8.43 -19.63 -24.56
N TRP A 268 7.44 -18.94 -24.01
CA TRP A 268 7.67 -17.86 -23.05
C TRP A 268 6.91 -18.10 -21.74
N TRP A 269 7.37 -17.46 -20.66
CA TRP A 269 6.72 -17.56 -19.36
C TRP A 269 5.64 -16.50 -19.22
N ALA A 270 4.37 -16.92 -19.21
CA ALA A 270 3.23 -16.05 -19.00
C ALA A 270 2.72 -16.17 -17.57
N GLY A 271 2.79 -15.09 -16.79
CA GLY A 271 2.37 -15.08 -15.40
C GLY A 271 2.68 -13.77 -14.68
N GLU A 272 2.42 -13.74 -13.37
CA GLU A 272 2.57 -12.54 -12.54
C GLU A 272 4.03 -12.31 -12.10
N SER A 273 4.84 -13.34 -12.01
CA SER A 273 6.23 -13.25 -11.54
C SER A 273 7.10 -14.37 -12.13
N GLU A 274 8.40 -14.33 -11.84
CA GLU A 274 9.29 -15.43 -12.22
C GLU A 274 8.97 -16.74 -11.48
N TRP A 275 8.18 -16.72 -10.41
CA TRP A 275 7.80 -17.92 -9.66
C TRP A 275 6.37 -18.40 -9.96
N GLN A 276 5.54 -17.54 -10.55
CA GLN A 276 4.14 -17.80 -10.84
C GLN A 276 3.83 -17.59 -12.33
N GLY A 277 3.43 -18.64 -13.02
CA GLY A 277 3.10 -18.61 -14.44
C GLY A 277 3.08 -19.97 -15.11
N GLU A 278 2.95 -19.92 -16.43
CA GLU A 278 2.93 -21.08 -17.32
C GLU A 278 3.74 -20.81 -18.59
N TRP A 279 4.50 -21.81 -19.02
CA TRP A 279 5.15 -21.82 -20.32
C TRP A 279 4.11 -21.98 -21.42
N GLN A 280 3.98 -20.97 -22.28
CA GLN A 280 3.10 -21.00 -23.43
C GLN A 280 3.91 -21.14 -24.71
N ASP A 281 3.50 -22.07 -25.58
CA ASP A 281 4.05 -22.21 -26.91
C ASP A 281 3.57 -21.06 -27.79
N LEU A 282 4.53 -20.34 -28.37
CA LEU A 282 4.26 -19.19 -29.22
C LEU A 282 3.81 -19.59 -30.62
N ASN A 283 3.96 -20.87 -31.01
CA ASN A 283 3.75 -21.34 -32.38
C ASN A 283 4.50 -20.45 -33.38
N ALA A 284 5.74 -20.07 -33.03
CA ALA A 284 6.55 -19.14 -33.80
C ALA A 284 6.87 -19.70 -35.19
N GLU A 285 6.76 -18.86 -36.21
CA GLU A 285 7.21 -19.22 -37.56
C GLU A 285 8.75 -19.28 -37.58
N VAL A 286 9.29 -20.41 -38.04
CA VAL A 286 10.73 -20.66 -38.07
C VAL A 286 11.26 -20.51 -39.49
N THR A 287 12.26 -19.65 -39.68
CA THR A 287 12.96 -19.46 -40.95
C THR A 287 14.47 -19.51 -40.71
N SER A 288 15.25 -20.00 -41.67
CA SER A 288 16.71 -20.07 -41.56
C SER A 288 17.40 -19.19 -42.60
N ALA A 289 18.50 -18.56 -42.18
CA ALA A 289 19.38 -17.77 -43.04
C ALA A 289 20.84 -18.17 -42.75
N GLY A 290 21.39 -19.08 -43.55
CA GLY A 290 22.70 -19.69 -43.25
C GLY A 290 22.61 -20.57 -42.01
N ASN A 291 23.43 -20.27 -40.99
CA ASN A 291 23.45 -21.00 -39.71
C ASN A 291 22.56 -20.34 -38.63
N ASP A 292 21.88 -19.24 -38.94
CA ASP A 292 21.01 -18.51 -38.02
C ASP A 292 19.54 -18.93 -38.23
N TRP A 293 18.86 -19.27 -37.14
CA TRP A 293 17.47 -19.72 -37.14
C TRP A 293 16.57 -18.69 -36.45
N LEU A 294 15.74 -18.01 -37.23
CA LEU A 294 14.83 -16.96 -36.79
C LEU A 294 13.46 -17.55 -36.44
N PHE A 295 13.04 -17.33 -35.20
CA PHE A 295 11.72 -17.61 -34.66
C PHE A 295 10.97 -16.28 -34.53
N ARG A 296 9.96 -16.06 -35.38
CA ARG A 296 9.13 -14.84 -35.33
C ARG A 296 8.02 -15.00 -34.29
N ILE A 297 7.99 -14.11 -33.31
CA ILE A 297 6.96 -14.12 -32.27
C ILE A 297 5.69 -13.52 -32.87
N PRO A 298 4.54 -14.22 -32.83
CA PRO A 298 3.29 -13.66 -33.36
C PRO A 298 2.91 -12.39 -32.60
N ARG A 299 2.47 -11.35 -33.31
CA ARG A 299 1.94 -10.12 -32.68
C ARG A 299 0.78 -10.41 -31.74
N SER A 300 0.06 -11.50 -31.99
CA SER A 300 -1.01 -11.95 -31.11
C SER A 300 -0.56 -12.44 -29.74
N ALA A 301 0.69 -12.90 -29.62
CA ALA A 301 1.26 -13.23 -28.33
C ALA A 301 1.55 -11.93 -27.55
N LEU A 302 2.15 -10.94 -28.20
CA LEU A 302 2.58 -9.67 -27.60
C LEU A 302 1.47 -8.96 -26.82
N TYR A 303 0.25 -8.90 -27.35
CA TYR A 303 -0.88 -8.27 -26.63
C TYR A 303 -1.28 -9.03 -25.37
N LYS A 304 -1.12 -10.36 -25.34
CA LYS A 304 -1.50 -11.20 -24.18
C LYS A 304 -0.55 -11.04 -23.01
N ALA A 305 0.72 -10.72 -23.28
CA ALA A 305 1.72 -10.56 -22.24
C ALA A 305 1.50 -9.32 -21.36
N LYS A 306 0.64 -8.35 -21.77
CA LYS A 306 0.27 -7.08 -21.11
C LYS A 306 1.45 -6.21 -20.62
N ILE A 307 2.24 -6.73 -19.68
CA ILE A 307 3.40 -6.13 -19.02
C ILE A 307 4.75 -6.72 -19.48
N GLY A 308 4.75 -7.61 -20.48
CA GLY A 308 5.95 -8.30 -20.99
C GLY A 308 6.24 -9.62 -20.29
N VAL A 309 7.40 -10.23 -20.58
CA VAL A 309 7.83 -11.54 -20.03
C VAL A 309 9.26 -11.51 -19.51
N GLN A 310 9.55 -12.24 -18.42
CA GLN A 310 10.92 -12.37 -17.87
C GLN A 310 11.70 -13.54 -18.45
N LYS A 311 11.04 -14.49 -19.13
CA LYS A 311 11.68 -15.74 -19.58
C LYS A 311 11.23 -16.16 -20.97
N LEU A 312 12.20 -16.66 -21.74
CA LEU A 312 12.03 -17.22 -23.07
C LEU A 312 12.85 -18.51 -23.15
N ARG A 313 12.34 -19.58 -23.76
CA ARG A 313 13.08 -20.84 -23.94
C ARG A 313 12.82 -21.51 -25.27
N TRP A 314 13.84 -22.18 -25.80
CA TRP A 314 13.72 -23.16 -26.87
C TRP A 314 13.66 -24.55 -26.26
N VAL A 315 12.63 -25.30 -26.63
CA VAL A 315 12.48 -26.72 -26.27
C VAL A 315 12.72 -27.56 -27.51
N PHE A 316 13.82 -28.29 -27.52
CA PHE A 316 14.24 -29.14 -28.64
C PHE A 316 13.58 -30.51 -28.54
N PRO A 317 13.17 -31.10 -29.67
CA PRO A 317 12.73 -32.50 -29.70
C PRO A 317 13.88 -33.43 -29.29
N PRO A 318 13.59 -34.68 -28.89
CA PRO A 318 14.60 -35.69 -28.62
C PRO A 318 15.68 -35.76 -29.70
N SER A 319 16.94 -35.64 -29.27
CA SER A 319 18.11 -35.65 -30.15
C SER A 319 19.06 -36.80 -29.79
N PRO A 320 19.77 -37.39 -30.77
CA PRO A 320 20.84 -38.35 -30.51
C PRO A 320 22.17 -37.67 -30.11
N SER A 321 22.27 -36.35 -30.14
CA SER A 321 23.49 -35.59 -29.83
C SER A 321 23.21 -34.33 -28.98
N PRO A 322 24.18 -33.88 -28.16
CA PRO A 322 24.01 -32.70 -27.31
C PRO A 322 23.66 -31.44 -28.10
N ILE A 323 22.77 -30.60 -27.54
CA ILE A 323 22.41 -29.32 -28.13
C ILE A 323 23.49 -28.28 -27.77
N ARG A 324 24.27 -27.85 -28.76
CA ARG A 324 25.34 -26.85 -28.61
C ARG A 324 25.02 -25.57 -29.36
N ILE A 325 25.05 -24.43 -28.67
CA ILE A 325 24.64 -23.12 -29.19
C ILE A 325 25.82 -22.14 -29.10
N HIS A 326 26.09 -21.40 -30.18
CA HIS A 326 27.07 -20.30 -30.19
C HIS A 326 26.51 -19.08 -29.45
N THR A 327 25.34 -18.61 -29.87
CA THR A 327 24.69 -17.44 -29.27
C THR A 327 23.18 -17.49 -29.53
N MET A 328 22.45 -16.70 -28.75
CA MET A 328 21.06 -16.35 -28.99
C MET A 328 20.98 -14.84 -29.19
N LYS A 329 20.05 -14.38 -30.01
CA LYS A 329 19.76 -12.95 -30.19
C LYS A 329 18.27 -12.73 -30.02
N VAL A 330 17.86 -11.63 -29.39
CA VAL A 330 16.45 -11.29 -29.23
C VAL A 330 16.29 -9.80 -29.50
N SER A 331 15.31 -9.42 -30.32
CA SER A 331 14.94 -8.01 -30.53
C SER A 331 13.79 -7.60 -29.61
N SER A 332 13.74 -6.33 -29.22
CA SER A 332 12.59 -5.75 -28.49
C SER A 332 11.64 -5.01 -29.43
N THR A 333 10.36 -4.91 -29.03
CA THR A 333 9.41 -3.98 -29.66
C THR A 333 9.66 -2.51 -29.28
N SER A 334 10.46 -2.25 -28.24
CA SER A 334 10.84 -0.90 -27.79
C SER A 334 11.58 -0.11 -28.86
N ARG A 335 11.44 1.23 -28.82
CA ARG A 335 12.06 2.11 -29.82
C ARG A 335 13.57 2.13 -29.60
N GLN A 336 14.31 2.08 -30.69
CA GLN A 336 15.76 2.27 -30.68
C GLN A 336 16.07 3.72 -31.02
N VAL A 337 16.82 4.38 -30.15
CA VAL A 337 17.14 5.80 -30.27
C VAL A 337 18.64 5.97 -30.21
N THR A 338 19.19 6.80 -31.10
CA THR A 338 20.57 7.26 -31.00
C THR A 338 20.58 8.64 -30.37
N SER A 339 21.32 8.79 -29.27
CA SER A 339 21.35 9.99 -28.46
C SER A 339 22.79 10.43 -28.20
N ARG A 340 22.99 11.74 -28.05
CA ARG A 340 24.26 12.33 -27.62
C ARG A 340 24.08 12.94 -26.24
N ILE A 341 24.98 12.60 -25.34
CA ILE A 341 25.01 13.16 -23.99
C ILE A 341 26.44 13.50 -23.59
N ARG A 342 26.56 14.36 -22.60
CA ARG A 342 27.83 14.75 -21.99
C ARG A 342 27.79 14.47 -20.49
N ILE A 343 28.94 14.10 -19.93
CA ILE A 343 29.14 13.86 -18.50
C ILE A 343 30.31 14.70 -18.00
N ALA A 344 30.15 15.26 -16.81
CA ALA A 344 31.19 15.98 -16.09
C ALA A 344 31.09 15.71 -14.58
N LEU A 345 32.21 15.86 -13.88
CA LEU A 345 32.26 15.90 -12.43
C LEU A 345 32.48 17.33 -11.94
N GLU A 346 31.83 17.70 -10.84
CA GLU A 346 31.97 19.02 -10.21
C GLU A 346 33.40 19.29 -9.72
N ARG A 347 34.13 18.23 -9.32
CA ARG A 347 35.52 18.34 -8.87
C ARG A 347 36.44 17.43 -9.66
N SER A 348 37.53 18.02 -10.17
CA SER A 348 38.53 17.34 -11.01
C SER A 348 39.52 16.46 -10.23
N ASP A 349 39.55 16.53 -8.90
CA ASP A 349 40.43 15.71 -8.04
C ASP A 349 39.94 14.26 -7.88
N LEU A 350 38.74 13.97 -8.39
CA LEU A 350 38.04 12.68 -8.26
C LEU A 350 37.73 12.07 -9.64
N SER A 351 38.57 12.31 -10.64
CA SER A 351 38.22 12.05 -12.03
C SER A 351 38.80 10.78 -12.65
N SER A 352 39.90 10.24 -12.10
CA SER A 352 40.59 9.10 -12.68
C SER A 352 39.91 7.78 -12.31
N ASN A 353 39.85 6.85 -13.26
CA ASN A 353 39.34 5.47 -13.11
C ASN A 353 37.83 5.34 -12.91
N ALA A 354 37.02 6.23 -13.51
CA ALA A 354 35.58 6.04 -13.54
C ALA A 354 35.22 4.92 -14.53
N VAL A 355 34.30 4.02 -14.15
CA VAL A 355 33.78 2.99 -15.05
C VAL A 355 32.34 3.33 -15.41
N LEU A 356 32.07 3.44 -16.71
CA LEU A 356 30.74 3.63 -17.26
C LEU A 356 30.28 2.31 -17.87
N GLU A 357 29.10 1.82 -17.52
CA GLU A 357 28.48 0.62 -18.07
C GLU A 357 27.08 0.95 -18.59
N LEU A 358 26.77 0.53 -19.82
CA LEU A 358 25.44 0.70 -20.41
C LEU A 358 24.62 -0.59 -20.27
N TYR A 359 23.38 -0.42 -19.80
CA TYR A 359 22.36 -1.45 -19.70
C TYR A 359 21.17 -1.08 -20.61
N ASN A 360 20.72 -2.01 -21.47
CA ASN A 360 19.78 -1.72 -22.57
C ASN A 360 20.26 -0.57 -23.49
N ALA A 361 21.57 -0.37 -23.57
CA ALA A 361 22.22 0.60 -24.42
C ALA A 361 23.63 0.13 -24.82
N VAL A 362 24.19 0.71 -25.88
CA VAL A 362 25.56 0.48 -26.35
C VAL A 362 26.22 1.80 -26.75
N PHE A 363 27.52 1.89 -26.53
CA PHE A 363 28.31 3.06 -26.95
C PHE A 363 28.56 2.98 -28.46
N LEU A 364 28.33 4.09 -29.15
CA LEU A 364 28.73 4.27 -30.55
C LEU A 364 30.06 5.03 -30.64
N GLU A 365 30.18 6.12 -29.87
CA GLU A 365 31.39 6.95 -29.83
C GLU A 365 31.58 7.52 -28.41
N PRO A 366 32.76 7.38 -27.78
CA PRO A 366 33.87 6.53 -28.20
C PRO A 366 33.45 5.05 -28.14
N ALA A 367 33.92 4.26 -29.11
CA ALA A 367 33.67 2.83 -29.11
C ALA A 367 34.57 2.14 -28.05
N PRO A 368 34.02 1.27 -27.19
CA PRO A 368 34.80 0.55 -26.18
C PRO A 368 35.76 -0.48 -26.81
N GLU A 369 36.88 -0.75 -26.12
CA GLU A 369 37.79 -1.83 -26.50
C GLU A 369 37.15 -3.19 -26.17
N GLY A 370 36.84 -4.01 -27.19
CA GLY A 370 36.25 -5.34 -26.99
C GLY A 370 34.71 -5.36 -26.98
N ASN A 371 34.09 -6.16 -26.10
CA ASN A 371 32.69 -6.59 -26.21
C ASN A 371 31.61 -5.55 -25.82
N GLY A 372 31.90 -4.25 -25.91
CA GLY A 372 30.87 -3.29 -26.37
C GLY A 372 30.07 -2.44 -25.37
N SER A 373 30.13 -2.65 -24.04
CA SER A 373 29.20 -1.98 -23.11
C SER A 373 29.82 -1.21 -21.94
N SER A 374 31.14 -1.28 -21.74
CA SER A 374 31.81 -0.58 -20.62
C SER A 374 33.01 0.23 -21.07
N LEU A 375 33.21 1.40 -20.46
CA LEU A 375 34.33 2.31 -20.68
C LEU A 375 34.99 2.66 -19.35
N CYS A 376 36.31 2.49 -19.26
CA CYS A 376 37.12 3.10 -18.21
C CYS A 376 37.59 4.47 -18.72
N VAL A 377 37.24 5.54 -18.01
CA VAL A 377 37.43 6.92 -18.47
C VAL A 377 38.04 7.79 -17.39
N ASP A 378 38.76 8.83 -17.82
CA ASP A 378 39.13 9.96 -16.97
C ASP A 378 38.12 11.09 -17.19
N LEU A 379 37.45 11.50 -16.12
CA LEU A 379 36.44 12.56 -16.10
C LEU A 379 37.03 13.91 -15.64
N SER A 380 38.33 14.14 -15.87
CA SER A 380 39.04 15.36 -15.43
C SER A 380 38.55 16.58 -16.21
N GLY A 381 38.01 16.33 -17.40
CA GLY A 381 37.17 17.25 -18.17
C GLY A 381 35.83 16.62 -18.55
N GLU A 382 35.09 17.32 -19.39
CA GLU A 382 33.82 16.83 -19.92
C GLU A 382 34.04 15.74 -20.96
N LEU A 383 33.37 14.59 -20.78
CA LEU A 383 33.33 13.52 -21.76
C LEU A 383 32.01 13.57 -22.53
N ARG A 384 32.10 13.56 -23.86
CA ARG A 384 30.93 13.45 -24.76
C ARG A 384 30.85 12.06 -25.32
N PHE A 385 29.64 11.54 -25.43
CA PHE A 385 29.42 10.24 -26.05
C PHE A 385 28.11 10.18 -26.83
N THR A 386 28.17 9.43 -27.93
CA THR A 386 27.04 9.00 -28.73
C THR A 386 26.72 7.57 -28.35
N LEU A 387 25.46 7.28 -28.03
CA LEU A 387 25.01 5.94 -27.68
C LEU A 387 23.75 5.57 -28.45
N LYS A 388 23.52 4.26 -28.60
CA LYS A 388 22.25 3.70 -29.07
C LYS A 388 21.60 3.02 -27.87
N HIS A 389 20.35 3.36 -27.58
CA HIS A 389 19.64 2.83 -26.42
C HIS A 389 18.19 2.50 -26.75
N LEU A 390 17.60 1.66 -25.90
CA LEU A 390 16.17 1.42 -25.89
C LEU A 390 15.44 2.56 -25.18
N LYS A 391 14.33 2.98 -25.77
CA LYS A 391 13.32 3.85 -25.17
C LYS A 391 11.99 3.08 -25.14
N PRO A 392 11.44 2.80 -23.95
CA PRO A 392 10.13 2.16 -23.81
C PRO A 392 9.07 3.00 -24.53
N ARG A 393 8.05 2.33 -25.07
CA ARG A 393 6.92 3.03 -25.68
C ARG A 393 6.00 3.58 -24.58
N PRO A 394 5.34 4.73 -24.79
CA PRO A 394 4.31 5.20 -23.88
C PRO A 394 3.30 4.10 -23.52
N GLY A 395 2.95 4.01 -22.24
CA GLY A 395 2.03 2.97 -21.73
C GLY A 395 2.63 1.58 -21.51
N GLN A 396 3.84 1.29 -21.99
CA GLN A 396 4.57 0.08 -21.62
C GLN A 396 5.33 0.27 -20.30
N ALA A 397 5.67 -0.84 -19.65
CA ALA A 397 6.58 -0.83 -18.51
C ALA A 397 7.94 -0.25 -18.94
N LYS A 398 8.57 0.55 -18.08
CA LYS A 398 9.91 1.10 -18.31
C LYS A 398 11.03 0.08 -18.06
N SER A 399 10.73 -1.20 -18.18
CA SER A 399 11.61 -2.29 -17.79
C SER A 399 12.84 -2.42 -18.68
N ASP A 400 12.76 -2.11 -19.98
CA ASP A 400 13.89 -2.20 -20.92
C ASP A 400 14.49 -0.84 -21.32
N ARG A 401 14.30 0.21 -20.51
CA ARG A 401 14.92 1.52 -20.78
C ARG A 401 16.44 1.48 -20.69
N GLY A 402 17.08 2.32 -21.50
CA GLY A 402 18.53 2.55 -21.44
C GLY A 402 18.97 3.17 -20.11
N ILE A 403 19.94 2.55 -19.45
CA ILE A 403 20.48 2.97 -18.16
C ILE A 403 22.00 3.07 -18.27
N LEU A 404 22.57 4.17 -17.78
CA LEU A 404 23.99 4.35 -17.55
C LEU A 404 24.30 4.04 -16.09
N ARG A 405 25.07 2.98 -15.84
CA ARG A 405 25.62 2.65 -14.52
C ARG A 405 27.02 3.24 -14.42
N LEU A 406 27.32 3.83 -13.26
CA LEU A 406 28.56 4.54 -13.01
C LEU A 406 29.22 4.00 -11.75
N GLU A 407 30.49 3.63 -11.86
CA GLU A 407 31.39 3.44 -10.73
C GLU A 407 32.30 4.67 -10.65
N LEU A 408 32.02 5.52 -9.65
CA LEU A 408 32.75 6.75 -9.41
C LEU A 408 33.57 6.62 -8.11
N PRO A 409 34.59 7.46 -7.88
CA PRO A 409 35.37 7.40 -6.65
C PRO A 409 34.55 7.60 -5.36
N ARG A 410 33.39 8.26 -5.45
CA ARG A 410 32.46 8.46 -4.32
C ARG A 410 31.42 7.36 -4.16
N GLY A 411 31.43 6.35 -5.02
CA GLY A 411 30.49 5.23 -4.96
C GLY A 411 29.87 4.91 -6.32
N ARG A 412 28.94 3.97 -6.31
CA ARG A 412 28.22 3.52 -7.50
C ARG A 412 26.83 4.14 -7.55
N THR A 413 26.35 4.43 -8.75
CA THR A 413 25.01 4.97 -9.01
C THR A 413 24.59 4.62 -10.43
N ALA A 414 23.32 4.83 -10.77
CA ALA A 414 22.82 4.69 -12.12
C ALA A 414 21.89 5.84 -12.50
N VAL A 415 21.86 6.18 -13.78
CA VAL A 415 21.03 7.24 -14.35
C VAL A 415 20.35 6.70 -15.59
N ALA A 416 19.04 6.89 -15.72
CA ALA A 416 18.36 6.51 -16.94
C ALA A 416 18.58 7.55 -18.03
N ILE A 417 18.78 7.08 -19.26
CA ILE A 417 19.07 7.95 -20.40
C ILE A 417 17.84 8.80 -20.75
N ASP A 418 16.63 8.24 -20.63
CA ASP A 418 15.38 8.96 -20.85
C ASP A 418 15.21 10.15 -19.89
N ASP A 419 15.53 9.95 -18.60
CA ASP A 419 15.50 11.00 -17.59
C ASP A 419 16.42 12.18 -17.96
N VAL A 420 17.64 11.93 -18.47
CA VAL A 420 18.56 12.98 -18.97
C VAL A 420 17.96 13.73 -20.16
N LEU A 421 17.38 13.01 -21.12
CA LEU A 421 16.86 13.60 -22.35
C LEU A 421 15.61 14.44 -22.11
N GLU A 422 14.72 13.94 -21.25
CA GLU A 422 13.41 14.54 -20.93
C GLU A 422 13.56 15.74 -19.99
N GLN A 423 14.41 15.63 -18.95
CA GLN A 423 14.66 16.73 -18.01
C GLN A 423 15.77 17.69 -18.49
N GLY A 424 16.47 17.35 -19.57
CA GLY A 424 17.59 18.12 -20.12
C GLY A 424 18.93 17.85 -19.43
N CYS A 425 18.92 17.56 -18.13
CA CYS A 425 20.08 17.12 -17.38
C CYS A 425 19.70 16.34 -16.10
N VAL A 426 20.68 15.59 -15.57
CA VAL A 426 20.67 14.95 -14.26
C VAL A 426 21.86 15.47 -13.47
N TYR A 427 21.61 15.96 -12.27
CA TYR A 427 22.63 16.46 -11.35
C TYR A 427 22.51 15.78 -9.99
N MET A 428 23.54 15.02 -9.60
CA MET A 428 23.61 14.32 -8.31
C MET A 428 24.73 14.95 -7.46
N PRO A 429 24.41 15.90 -6.57
CA PRO A 429 25.41 16.66 -5.82
C PRO A 429 26.28 15.78 -4.91
N ASP A 430 25.71 14.74 -4.30
CA ASP A 430 26.46 13.84 -3.39
C ASP A 430 27.61 13.10 -4.11
N TYR A 431 27.40 12.78 -5.38
CA TYR A 431 28.39 12.17 -6.26
C TYR A 431 29.22 13.20 -7.03
N GLY A 432 28.83 14.49 -6.98
CA GLY A 432 29.37 15.55 -7.84
C GLY A 432 29.14 15.27 -9.33
N LEU A 433 28.12 14.49 -9.69
CA LEU A 433 27.87 14.01 -11.04
C LEU A 433 26.91 14.93 -11.80
N PHE A 434 27.27 15.31 -13.02
CA PHE A 434 26.42 16.07 -13.93
C PHE A 434 26.36 15.40 -15.31
N ILE A 435 25.16 15.13 -15.80
CA ILE A 435 24.92 14.55 -17.13
C ILE A 435 23.90 15.42 -17.85
N ALA A 436 24.15 15.79 -19.10
CA ALA A 436 23.24 16.62 -19.88
C ALA A 436 23.09 16.13 -21.33
N ARG A 437 21.95 16.42 -21.94
CA ARG A 437 21.73 16.16 -23.37
C ARG A 437 22.57 17.10 -24.25
N GLU A 438 22.90 16.66 -25.46
CA GLU A 438 23.62 17.46 -26.47
C GLU A 438 22.78 17.63 -27.74
N PRO A 439 22.86 18.77 -28.46
CA PRO A 439 23.68 19.96 -28.15
C PRO A 439 23.02 20.96 -27.18
N ASP A 440 21.74 20.78 -26.88
CA ASP A 440 20.89 21.82 -26.25
C ASP A 440 20.71 21.67 -24.72
N GLY A 441 21.54 20.87 -24.05
CA GLY A 441 21.47 20.70 -22.58
C GLY A 441 22.23 21.79 -21.82
N PRO A 442 21.77 22.18 -20.61
CA PRO A 442 22.43 23.20 -19.80
C PRO A 442 23.84 22.78 -19.37
N THR A 443 24.70 23.75 -19.10
CA THR A 443 25.97 23.52 -18.38
C THR A 443 25.71 23.32 -16.89
N LEU A 444 26.67 22.73 -16.16
CA LEU A 444 26.57 22.55 -14.71
C LEU A 444 26.31 23.89 -13.99
N GLU A 445 27.04 24.95 -14.36
CA GLU A 445 26.87 26.28 -13.75
C GLU A 445 25.50 26.88 -14.04
N GLN A 446 25.01 26.76 -15.29
CA GLN A 446 23.65 27.20 -15.64
C GLN A 446 22.60 26.44 -14.83
N HIS A 447 22.75 25.12 -14.68
CA HIS A 447 21.80 24.32 -13.91
C HIS A 447 21.84 24.67 -12.42
N LYS A 448 23.04 24.80 -11.82
CA LYS A 448 23.19 25.23 -10.43
C LYS A 448 22.52 26.57 -10.14
N GLU A 449 22.56 27.52 -11.09
CA GLU A 449 21.84 28.78 -10.95
C GLU A 449 20.33 28.56 -10.82
N THR A 450 19.75 27.62 -11.58
CA THR A 450 18.32 27.27 -11.47
C THR A 450 17.93 26.61 -10.16
N LEU A 451 18.90 26.04 -9.43
CA LEU A 451 18.68 25.39 -8.13
C LEU A 451 18.68 26.37 -6.96
N LYS A 452 19.35 27.53 -7.08
CA LYS A 452 19.47 28.50 -5.96
C LYS A 452 18.14 29.06 -5.47
N GLU A 453 17.14 29.10 -6.33
CA GLU A 453 15.78 29.59 -6.01
C GLU A 453 14.84 28.45 -5.56
N ARG A 454 15.35 27.23 -5.45
CA ARG A 454 14.57 26.02 -5.14
C ARG A 454 15.06 25.41 -3.83
N GLU A 455 14.13 24.83 -3.10
CA GLU A 455 14.39 24.19 -1.81
C GLU A 455 13.72 22.82 -1.79
N SER A 456 14.34 21.85 -1.09
CA SER A 456 13.72 20.55 -0.83
C SER A 456 12.51 20.70 0.09
N ILE A 457 11.58 19.75 0.07
CA ILE A 457 10.43 19.77 1.00
C ILE A 457 10.90 19.75 2.45
N LEU A 458 11.90 18.93 2.79
CA LEU A 458 12.36 18.81 4.17
C LEU A 458 13.03 20.09 4.68
N ASP A 459 13.83 20.77 3.87
CA ASP A 459 14.42 22.05 4.26
C ASP A 459 13.34 23.14 4.42
N ALA A 460 12.36 23.17 3.50
CA ALA A 460 11.21 24.07 3.59
C ALA A 460 10.31 23.79 4.81
N VAL A 461 10.26 22.55 5.31
CA VAL A 461 9.56 22.21 6.56
C VAL A 461 10.37 22.67 7.78
N ARG A 462 11.69 22.46 7.78
CA ARG A 462 12.56 22.86 8.91
C ARG A 462 12.60 24.38 9.12
N SER A 463 12.43 25.15 8.05
CA SER A 463 12.39 26.61 8.09
C SER A 463 11.05 27.21 8.53
N ARG A 464 9.99 26.39 8.64
CA ARG A 464 8.66 26.81 9.10
C ARG A 464 8.48 26.63 10.60
N PRO A 465 7.47 27.28 11.23
CA PRO A 465 7.01 26.91 12.56
C PRO A 465 6.56 25.44 12.62
N ASP A 466 6.52 24.88 13.82
CA ASP A 466 5.93 23.56 14.05
C ASP A 466 4.50 23.50 13.46
N GLN A 467 4.13 22.37 12.85
CA GLN A 467 2.73 22.12 12.51
C GLN A 467 1.88 22.08 13.79
N CYS A 468 0.66 22.58 13.73
CA CYS A 468 -0.32 22.43 14.82
C CYS A 468 -1.51 21.58 14.40
N PHE A 469 -2.18 20.95 15.38
CA PHE A 469 -3.27 20.01 15.10
C PHE A 469 -4.49 20.72 14.53
N GLU A 470 -4.82 21.93 15.00
CA GLU A 470 -5.90 22.75 14.45
C GLU A 470 -5.71 23.00 12.94
N GLN A 471 -4.49 23.39 12.54
CA GLN A 471 -4.17 23.64 11.13
C GLN A 471 -4.26 22.35 10.29
N ALA A 472 -3.72 21.24 10.79
CA ALA A 472 -3.82 19.95 10.11
C ALA A 472 -5.30 19.52 9.95
N LEU A 473 -6.08 19.61 11.02
CA LEU A 473 -7.50 19.24 11.02
C LEU A 473 -8.29 20.08 10.01
N LYS A 474 -8.04 21.38 9.94
CA LYS A 474 -8.72 22.30 9.01
C LYS A 474 -8.45 21.99 7.54
N ASN A 475 -7.20 21.65 7.19
CA ASN A 475 -6.78 21.56 5.79
C ASN A 475 -6.77 20.12 5.25
N VAL A 476 -6.65 19.11 6.11
CA VAL A 476 -6.55 17.71 5.70
C VAL A 476 -7.90 16.98 5.80
N HIS A 477 -8.69 17.22 6.85
CA HIS A 477 -9.91 16.44 7.10
C HIS A 477 -10.96 16.64 6.00
N ARG A 478 -11.65 15.54 5.65
CA ARG A 478 -12.77 15.54 4.70
C ARG A 478 -14.04 15.13 5.44
N GLU A 479 -15.10 15.93 5.34
CA GLU A 479 -16.36 15.71 6.07
C GLU A 479 -16.99 14.34 5.82
N ILE A 480 -16.78 13.78 4.61
CA ILE A 480 -17.23 12.44 4.26
C ILE A 480 -16.77 11.37 5.27
N GLN A 481 -15.59 11.53 5.88
CA GLN A 481 -15.04 10.62 6.89
C GLN A 481 -15.89 10.54 8.16
N ASN A 482 -16.81 11.47 8.37
CA ASN A 482 -17.74 11.42 9.50
C ASN A 482 -18.90 10.43 9.26
N ASN A 483 -19.00 9.80 8.09
CA ASN A 483 -20.17 8.99 7.72
C ASN A 483 -20.09 7.49 8.12
N GLY A 484 -19.32 7.15 9.15
CA GLY A 484 -19.17 5.78 9.63
C GLY A 484 -20.15 5.43 10.76
N PRO A 485 -20.54 4.16 10.94
CA PRO A 485 -21.28 3.73 12.13
C PRO A 485 -20.38 3.76 13.37
N THR A 486 -20.97 3.52 14.54
CA THR A 486 -20.24 3.37 15.79
C THR A 486 -20.47 1.97 16.35
N MET A 487 -19.40 1.20 16.51
CA MET A 487 -19.47 -0.05 17.26
C MET A 487 -19.32 0.24 18.74
N LEU A 488 -20.13 -0.41 19.57
CA LEU A 488 -20.09 -0.37 21.02
C LEU A 488 -19.98 -1.80 21.57
N SER A 489 -19.17 -1.97 22.62
CA SER A 489 -18.92 -3.25 23.27
C SER A 489 -18.22 -2.99 24.61
N LEU A 490 -18.23 -3.94 25.55
CA LEU A 490 -17.27 -3.92 26.66
C LEU A 490 -15.89 -4.39 26.15
N ALA A 491 -14.84 -4.17 26.93
CA ALA A 491 -13.49 -4.50 26.50
C ALA A 491 -13.34 -5.99 26.16
N CYS A 492 -12.89 -6.27 24.93
CA CYS A 492 -12.68 -7.60 24.35
C CYS A 492 -13.93 -8.51 24.28
N ASP A 493 -15.15 -8.01 24.49
CA ASP A 493 -16.37 -8.84 24.48
C ASP A 493 -16.64 -9.37 23.05
N ASN A 494 -17.22 -10.57 22.91
CA ASN A 494 -17.59 -11.12 21.61
C ASN A 494 -18.94 -10.58 21.09
N HIS A 495 -19.74 -9.94 21.96
CA HIS A 495 -20.96 -9.25 21.58
C HIS A 495 -20.66 -7.81 21.12
N LYS A 496 -21.00 -7.52 19.88
CA LYS A 496 -20.78 -6.21 19.23
C LYS A 496 -22.13 -5.57 18.90
N PHE A 497 -22.25 -4.29 19.19
CA PHE A 497 -23.43 -3.49 18.90
C PHE A 497 -23.06 -2.36 17.94
N THR A 498 -23.49 -2.44 16.69
CA THR A 498 -23.22 -1.40 15.69
C THR A 498 -24.40 -0.45 15.59
N VAL A 499 -24.17 0.84 15.81
CA VAL A 499 -25.19 1.90 15.71
C VAL A 499 -24.96 2.68 14.42
N TYR A 500 -25.94 2.62 13.53
CA TYR A 500 -25.91 3.24 12.22
C TYR A 500 -26.42 4.69 12.26
N GLU A 501 -26.17 5.44 11.19
CA GLU A 501 -26.53 6.86 11.09
C GLU A 501 -28.04 7.13 11.11
N ASN A 502 -28.84 6.12 10.79
CA ASN A 502 -30.30 6.18 10.85
C ASN A 502 -30.84 5.72 12.22
N GLY A 503 -29.98 5.62 13.24
CA GLY A 503 -30.33 5.14 14.59
C GLY A 503 -30.58 3.64 14.69
N GLY A 504 -30.48 2.90 13.58
CA GLY A 504 -30.58 1.46 13.58
C GLY A 504 -29.45 0.82 14.39
N VAL A 505 -29.73 -0.34 14.99
CA VAL A 505 -28.79 -1.09 15.82
C VAL A 505 -28.67 -2.51 15.30
N GLU A 506 -27.45 -2.99 15.12
CA GLU A 506 -27.14 -4.38 14.84
C GLU A 506 -26.45 -5.00 16.05
N HIS A 507 -27.01 -6.10 16.56
CA HIS A 507 -26.33 -6.97 17.52
C HIS A 507 -25.73 -8.16 16.79
N ARG A 508 -24.43 -8.34 16.94
CA ARG A 508 -23.66 -9.43 16.34
C ARG A 508 -22.84 -10.15 17.40
N ILE A 509 -22.70 -11.47 17.25
CA ILE A 509 -21.81 -12.29 18.06
C ILE A 509 -20.70 -12.82 17.16
N ASP A 510 -19.47 -12.40 17.45
CA ASP A 510 -18.28 -12.84 16.75
C ASP A 510 -17.60 -13.97 17.52
N LEU A 511 -17.73 -15.19 17.03
CA LEU A 511 -17.08 -16.34 17.66
C LEU A 511 -15.56 -16.33 17.39
N PRO A 512 -14.73 -16.82 18.33
CA PRO A 512 -13.30 -16.92 18.12
C PRO A 512 -12.94 -17.80 16.93
N ILE A 513 -11.95 -17.37 16.14
CA ILE A 513 -11.45 -18.13 14.99
C ILE A 513 -10.67 -19.34 15.51
N ALA A 514 -11.15 -20.57 15.31
CA ALA A 514 -10.41 -21.75 15.76
C ALA A 514 -9.00 -21.85 15.10
N PRO A 515 -7.98 -22.39 15.79
CA PRO A 515 -6.67 -22.62 15.19
C PRO A 515 -6.75 -23.42 13.88
N GLY A 516 -6.02 -23.01 12.85
CA GLY A 516 -5.98 -23.67 11.54
C GLY A 516 -7.15 -23.35 10.61
N LYS A 517 -8.00 -22.37 10.94
CA LYS A 517 -9.12 -21.90 10.10
C LYS A 517 -8.78 -20.58 9.38
N ASP A 518 -9.23 -20.45 8.12
CA ASP A 518 -9.04 -19.23 7.29
C ASP A 518 -9.90 -18.09 7.86
N ARG A 519 -9.36 -16.87 7.90
CA ARG A 519 -10.09 -15.63 8.23
C ARG A 519 -11.46 -15.51 7.54
N ARG A 520 -11.58 -15.97 6.29
CA ARG A 520 -12.80 -15.93 5.49
C ARG A 520 -13.88 -16.85 6.06
N GLU A 521 -13.51 -17.94 6.73
CA GLU A 521 -14.47 -18.82 7.40
C GLU A 521 -15.07 -18.16 8.65
N ALA A 522 -14.32 -17.31 9.36
CA ALA A 522 -14.80 -16.62 10.55
C ALA A 522 -15.76 -15.46 10.25
N ILE A 523 -15.51 -14.70 9.17
CA ILE A 523 -16.36 -13.59 8.75
C ILE A 523 -17.62 -14.11 8.00
N ALA A 524 -17.61 -15.36 7.54
CA ALA A 524 -18.71 -15.92 6.73
C ALA A 524 -19.92 -16.40 7.54
N ALA A 525 -19.82 -16.59 8.86
CA ALA A 525 -20.92 -17.08 9.68
C ALA A 525 -21.06 -16.40 11.06
N PRO A 526 -21.00 -15.05 11.16
CA PRO A 526 -21.38 -14.38 12.39
C PRO A 526 -22.84 -14.70 12.74
N GLU A 527 -23.12 -14.83 14.04
CA GLU A 527 -24.49 -14.94 14.50
C GLU A 527 -25.04 -13.52 14.67
N TYR A 528 -26.20 -13.27 14.07
CA TYR A 528 -26.95 -12.03 14.23
C TYR A 528 -28.19 -12.33 15.10
N PRO A 529 -28.11 -12.10 16.41
CA PRO A 529 -29.29 -12.20 17.26
C PRO A 529 -30.41 -11.27 16.81
N LEU A 530 -30.08 -10.02 16.45
CA LEU A 530 -31.08 -8.98 16.20
C LEU A 530 -30.53 -7.85 15.33
N LEU A 531 -31.34 -7.40 14.38
CA LEU A 531 -31.19 -6.13 13.65
C LEU A 531 -32.40 -5.24 13.98
N MET A 532 -32.18 -3.96 14.21
CA MET A 532 -33.24 -2.97 14.44
C MET A 532 -33.08 -1.79 13.48
N ASP A 533 -34.14 -1.44 12.76
CA ASP A 533 -34.29 -0.18 12.03
C ASP A 533 -35.25 0.74 12.79
N MET A 534 -34.99 2.05 12.75
CA MET A 534 -35.82 3.05 13.44
C MET A 534 -36.41 4.03 12.43
N ARG A 535 -37.68 4.36 12.61
CA ARG A 535 -38.38 5.36 11.79
C ARG A 535 -39.16 6.32 12.65
N LEU A 536 -39.28 7.54 12.15
CA LEU A 536 -40.10 8.59 12.76
C LEU A 536 -41.08 9.09 11.70
N ASN A 537 -42.37 8.98 12.00
CA ASN A 537 -43.48 9.33 11.11
C ASN A 537 -43.40 8.61 9.74
N GLY A 538 -43.07 7.32 9.73
CA GLY A 538 -42.91 6.52 8.51
C GLY A 538 -41.60 6.73 7.73
N ALA A 539 -40.76 7.70 8.11
CA ALA A 539 -39.51 8.02 7.42
C ALA A 539 -38.27 7.49 8.16
N SER A 540 -37.24 7.09 7.40
CA SER A 540 -35.92 6.75 7.97
C SER A 540 -35.27 7.98 8.60
N LEU A 541 -34.63 7.78 9.75
CA LEU A 541 -33.94 8.86 10.45
C LEU A 541 -32.73 9.36 9.66
N LYS A 542 -32.50 10.66 9.70
CA LYS A 542 -31.27 11.30 9.22
C LYS A 542 -30.62 12.00 10.41
N LYS A 543 -29.37 11.63 10.72
CA LYS A 543 -28.62 12.30 11.80
C LYS A 543 -28.50 13.79 11.50
N ASN A 544 -28.77 14.62 12.50
CA ASN A 544 -28.50 16.06 12.48
C ASN A 544 -27.16 16.35 13.19
N LEU A 545 -26.97 15.75 14.37
CA LEU A 545 -25.75 15.87 15.16
C LEU A 545 -25.47 14.54 15.85
N ARG A 546 -24.20 14.11 15.84
CA ARG A 546 -23.69 12.98 16.62
C ARG A 546 -22.47 13.41 17.40
N GLN A 547 -22.43 13.07 18.69
CA GLN A 547 -21.33 13.38 19.61
C GLN A 547 -21.14 12.24 20.60
N ILE A 548 -19.93 12.11 21.13
CA ILE A 548 -19.62 11.23 22.26
C ILE A 548 -19.49 12.03 23.56
N GLU A 549 -19.78 11.41 24.70
CA GLU A 549 -19.70 12.06 26.01
C GLU A 549 -18.26 12.12 26.52
N GLU A 550 -17.97 13.16 27.33
CA GLU A 550 -16.67 13.33 28.00
C GLU A 550 -15.46 13.25 27.05
N GLY A 551 -15.65 13.67 25.79
CA GLY A 551 -14.59 13.75 24.78
C GLY A 551 -14.27 12.42 24.09
N TRP A 552 -14.23 11.31 24.83
CA TRP A 552 -13.75 10.01 24.32
C TRP A 552 -14.59 8.80 24.78
N MET A 553 -15.51 8.99 25.74
CA MET A 553 -16.25 7.87 26.34
C MET A 553 -17.13 7.19 25.29
N PRO A 554 -17.24 5.85 25.24
CA PRO A 554 -18.09 5.12 24.28
C PRO A 554 -19.58 5.19 24.69
N ILE A 555 -20.06 6.41 24.87
CA ILE A 555 -21.45 6.80 25.08
C ILE A 555 -21.77 7.81 23.98
N GLN A 556 -22.57 7.38 23.00
CA GLN A 556 -22.91 8.20 21.85
C GLN A 556 -24.27 8.85 22.02
N ASN A 557 -24.37 10.13 21.67
CA ASN A 557 -25.61 10.88 21.56
C ASN A 557 -25.83 11.28 20.10
N THR A 558 -26.98 10.91 19.55
CA THR A 558 -27.39 11.31 18.20
C THR A 558 -28.76 11.99 18.25
N ALA A 559 -28.93 13.10 17.54
CA ALA A 559 -30.20 13.79 17.36
C ALA A 559 -30.69 13.65 15.92
N TYR A 560 -31.98 13.36 15.75
CA TYR A 560 -32.67 13.19 14.47
C TYR A 560 -33.86 14.17 14.42
N ALA A 561 -33.87 15.07 13.44
CA ALA A 561 -34.99 15.99 13.23
C ALA A 561 -35.97 15.41 12.21
N ALA A 562 -37.28 15.48 12.50
CA ALA A 562 -38.35 15.13 11.57
C ALA A 562 -38.94 16.36 10.88
N ASP A 563 -39.57 16.13 9.73
CA ASP A 563 -40.17 17.17 8.89
C ASP A 563 -41.31 17.94 9.57
N ASN A 564 -42.00 17.31 10.53
CA ASN A 564 -43.05 17.94 11.34
C ASN A 564 -42.49 18.78 12.51
N GLY A 565 -41.17 18.91 12.63
CA GLY A 565 -40.49 19.69 13.66
C GLY A 565 -40.21 18.94 14.96
N THR A 566 -40.63 17.68 15.11
CA THR A 566 -40.24 16.86 16.28
C THR A 566 -38.80 16.40 16.16
N VAL A 567 -38.17 16.13 17.30
CA VAL A 567 -36.78 15.65 17.38
C VAL A 567 -36.76 14.38 18.20
N LEU A 568 -36.06 13.36 17.70
CA LEU A 568 -35.69 12.18 18.46
C LEU A 568 -34.22 12.28 18.85
N ARG A 569 -33.93 12.16 20.15
CA ARG A 569 -32.57 11.98 20.65
C ARG A 569 -32.38 10.53 21.06
N GLN A 570 -31.26 9.94 20.65
CA GLN A 570 -30.85 8.59 20.97
C GLN A 570 -29.49 8.66 21.66
N ARG A 571 -29.46 8.29 22.94
CA ARG A 571 -28.24 8.11 23.71
C ARG A 571 -27.97 6.62 23.90
N VAL A 572 -26.80 6.14 23.50
CA VAL A 572 -26.47 4.70 23.46
C VAL A 572 -25.15 4.40 24.14
N PHE A 573 -25.09 3.30 24.87
CA PHE A 573 -23.89 2.80 25.53
C PHE A 573 -24.04 1.31 25.89
N VAL A 574 -22.94 0.66 26.27
CA VAL A 574 -22.95 -0.73 26.76
C VAL A 574 -22.49 -0.75 28.21
N ALA A 575 -23.36 -1.20 29.10
CA ALA A 575 -23.15 -1.20 30.54
C ALA A 575 -22.70 -2.58 31.06
N PRO A 576 -21.81 -2.64 32.07
CA PRO A 576 -21.45 -3.86 32.78
C PRO A 576 -22.52 -4.22 33.82
N PHE A 577 -23.61 -4.86 33.38
CA PHE A 577 -24.78 -5.11 34.22
C PHE A 577 -24.50 -6.06 35.41
N GLY A 578 -24.91 -5.65 36.61
CA GLY A 578 -24.77 -6.44 37.84
C GLY A 578 -23.34 -6.57 38.38
N LEU A 579 -22.43 -5.66 38.00
CA LEU A 579 -21.07 -5.62 38.55
C LEU A 579 -21.06 -5.08 39.98
N GLU A 580 -20.96 -5.95 40.98
CA GLU A 580 -20.98 -5.58 42.42
C GLU A 580 -19.58 -5.31 43.02
N ARG A 581 -18.47 -5.55 42.28
CA ARG A 581 -17.09 -5.54 42.80
C ARG A 581 -16.10 -4.87 41.84
N PRO A 582 -14.95 -4.35 42.33
CA PRO A 582 -13.86 -3.95 41.45
C PRO A 582 -13.36 -5.16 40.63
N LEU A 583 -12.99 -4.88 39.38
CA LEU A 583 -12.51 -5.86 38.40
C LEU A 583 -11.28 -6.61 38.96
N GLU A 584 -11.37 -7.93 39.17
CA GLU A 584 -10.25 -8.79 39.60
C GLU A 584 -9.24 -9.04 38.44
N SER A 585 -8.17 -9.82 38.67
CA SER A 585 -6.99 -10.02 37.79
C SER A 585 -7.21 -10.35 36.29
N THR A 586 -8.44 -10.64 35.84
CA THR A 586 -8.84 -10.81 34.42
C THR A 586 -9.58 -9.60 33.85
N GLY A 587 -9.44 -8.43 34.52
CA GLY A 587 -10.37 -7.32 34.69
C GLY A 587 -11.06 -6.62 33.51
N TRP A 588 -11.11 -7.19 32.31
CA TRP A 588 -11.99 -6.72 31.24
C TRP A 588 -13.22 -7.61 31.04
N LEU A 589 -13.17 -8.90 31.39
CA LEU A 589 -14.20 -9.86 31.00
C LEU A 589 -15.43 -9.70 31.88
N GLN A 590 -16.50 -9.15 31.32
CA GLN A 590 -17.80 -9.03 31.97
C GLN A 590 -18.83 -9.87 31.22
N PRO A 591 -19.31 -11.00 31.77
CA PRO A 591 -20.28 -11.87 31.09
C PRO A 591 -21.69 -11.28 30.90
N LYS A 592 -21.98 -10.10 31.49
CA LYS A 592 -23.29 -9.44 31.40
C LYS A 592 -23.19 -8.03 30.80
N ALA A 593 -22.79 -7.94 29.54
CA ALA A 593 -22.89 -6.69 28.79
C ALA A 593 -24.35 -6.39 28.46
N LEU A 594 -24.82 -5.19 28.77
CA LEU A 594 -26.17 -4.72 28.47
C LEU A 594 -26.07 -3.50 27.57
N PHE A 595 -26.49 -3.62 26.32
CA PHE A 595 -26.67 -2.44 25.48
C PHE A 595 -27.91 -1.67 25.94
N VAL A 596 -27.75 -0.36 26.09
CA VAL A 596 -28.79 0.56 26.53
C VAL A 596 -28.95 1.63 25.45
N ALA A 597 -30.17 1.85 24.98
CA ALA A 597 -30.54 3.01 24.18
C ALA A 597 -31.63 3.80 24.91
N GLU A 598 -31.31 5.03 25.29
CA GLU A 598 -32.24 5.99 25.87
C GLU A 598 -32.77 6.88 24.75
N LEU A 599 -34.09 6.85 24.55
CA LEU A 599 -34.76 7.54 23.48
C LEU A 599 -35.61 8.67 24.06
N VAL A 600 -35.35 9.91 23.62
CA VAL A 600 -36.11 11.09 24.03
C VAL A 600 -36.79 11.68 22.80
N LEU A 601 -38.11 11.61 22.77
CA LEU A 601 -38.90 12.23 21.73
C LEU A 601 -39.39 13.59 22.21
N GLU A 602 -39.04 14.66 21.50
CA GLU A 602 -39.31 16.03 21.92
C GLU A 602 -40.01 16.86 20.83
N ASN A 603 -40.88 17.77 21.28
CA ASN A 603 -41.48 18.79 20.42
C ASN A 603 -40.93 20.18 20.83
N PRO A 604 -39.90 20.69 20.14
CA PRO A 604 -39.34 22.00 20.42
C PRO A 604 -40.19 23.16 19.88
N ALA A 605 -41.28 22.89 19.14
CA ALA A 605 -42.12 23.92 18.54
C ALA A 605 -43.14 24.52 19.53
N GLU A 606 -43.80 25.60 19.10
CA GLU A 606 -44.87 26.26 19.87
C GLU A 606 -46.26 25.65 19.64
N LEU A 607 -46.39 24.70 18.71
CA LEU A 607 -47.65 24.02 18.38
C LEU A 607 -47.55 22.52 18.68
N PRO A 608 -48.66 21.86 19.08
CA PRO A 608 -48.69 20.42 19.21
C PRO A 608 -48.33 19.71 17.90
N ALA A 609 -47.64 18.57 18.00
CA ALA A 609 -47.25 17.76 16.86
C ALA A 609 -47.65 16.30 17.07
N GLU A 610 -48.37 15.73 16.10
CA GLU A 610 -48.59 14.29 16.04
C GLU A 610 -47.32 13.60 15.54
N THR A 611 -46.91 12.54 16.23
CA THR A 611 -45.69 11.81 15.87
C THR A 611 -45.81 10.33 16.19
N GLU A 612 -45.14 9.51 15.39
CA GLU A 612 -45.09 8.06 15.56
C GLU A 612 -43.64 7.58 15.49
N LEU A 613 -43.16 6.96 16.56
CA LEU A 613 -41.87 6.27 16.58
C LEU A 613 -42.10 4.79 16.24
N GLU A 614 -41.40 4.28 15.23
CA GLU A 614 -41.47 2.87 14.85
C GLU A 614 -40.11 2.19 15.04
N LEU A 615 -40.11 1.03 15.70
CA LEU A 615 -38.98 0.13 15.83
C LEU A 615 -39.27 -1.14 15.04
N HIS A 616 -38.43 -1.41 14.03
CA HIS A 616 -38.56 -2.55 13.14
C HIS A 616 -37.43 -3.55 13.43
N PHE A 617 -37.80 -4.73 13.92
CA PHE A 617 -36.87 -5.78 14.35
C PHE A 617 -36.80 -6.91 13.34
N PHE A 618 -35.58 -7.35 13.00
CA PHE A 618 -35.33 -8.42 12.05
C PHE A 618 -34.36 -9.45 12.64
N LEU A 619 -34.60 -10.72 12.33
CA LEU A 619 -33.60 -11.79 12.52
C LEU A 619 -32.71 -11.92 11.28
N ASP A 620 -33.27 -11.68 10.10
CA ASP A 620 -32.56 -11.57 8.84
C ASP A 620 -33.33 -10.58 7.94
N MET A 621 -32.75 -9.40 7.75
CA MET A 621 -33.37 -8.33 6.98
C MET A 621 -33.52 -8.70 5.49
N LYS A 622 -32.61 -9.50 4.92
CA LYS A 622 -32.68 -9.91 3.51
C LYS A 622 -33.76 -10.95 3.28
N ARG A 623 -33.94 -11.86 4.24
CA ARG A 623 -35.00 -12.88 4.20
C ARG A 623 -36.33 -12.40 4.77
N GLN A 624 -36.38 -11.18 5.30
CA GLN A 624 -37.57 -10.61 5.96
C GLN A 624 -38.11 -11.56 7.03
N THR A 625 -37.21 -12.08 7.87
CA THR A 625 -37.60 -12.89 9.04
C THR A 625 -37.59 -12.02 10.28
N PHE A 626 -38.61 -12.21 11.12
CA PHE A 626 -38.92 -11.32 12.23
C PHE A 626 -38.91 -12.09 13.56
N PRO A 627 -38.48 -11.46 14.66
CA PRO A 627 -38.67 -12.00 16.00
C PRO A 627 -40.13 -11.89 16.44
N GLU A 628 -40.48 -12.63 17.49
CA GLU A 628 -41.77 -12.48 18.17
C GLU A 628 -41.72 -11.25 19.10
N ILE A 629 -42.79 -10.45 19.11
CA ILE A 629 -42.94 -9.32 20.03
C ILE A 629 -44.04 -9.65 21.01
N VAL A 630 -43.70 -9.68 22.31
CA VAL A 630 -44.59 -10.06 23.41
C VAL A 630 -44.87 -8.82 24.26
N PRO A 631 -46.15 -8.50 24.56
CA PRO A 631 -46.48 -7.34 25.40
C PRO A 631 -46.05 -7.57 26.86
N LEU A 632 -45.55 -6.50 27.50
CA LEU A 632 -45.26 -6.43 28.93
C LEU A 632 -46.19 -5.42 29.60
N PRO A 633 -46.32 -5.41 30.95
CA PRO A 633 -47.11 -4.41 31.66
C PRO A 633 -46.69 -2.97 31.37
N GLN A 634 -45.40 -2.74 31.10
CA GLN A 634 -44.81 -1.47 30.74
C GLN A 634 -43.85 -1.75 29.56
N GLY A 635 -44.34 -1.63 28.33
CA GLY A 635 -43.57 -1.88 27.11
C GLY A 635 -43.69 -3.28 26.48
N ALA A 636 -42.60 -3.81 25.92
CA ALA A 636 -42.59 -5.04 25.11
C ALA A 636 -41.26 -5.80 25.18
N ALA A 637 -41.32 -7.12 25.03
CA ALA A 637 -40.16 -8.00 24.87
C ALA A 637 -40.05 -8.50 23.42
N VAL A 638 -38.83 -8.53 22.88
CA VAL A 638 -38.50 -9.09 21.57
C VAL A 638 -37.82 -10.44 21.78
N MET A 639 -38.38 -11.50 21.19
CA MET A 639 -38.07 -12.89 21.51
C MET A 639 -37.72 -13.72 20.28
N ARG A 640 -36.82 -14.69 20.46
CA ARG A 640 -36.55 -15.76 19.49
C ARG A 640 -36.43 -17.10 20.20
N ASN A 641 -37.33 -18.04 19.91
CA ASN A 641 -37.33 -19.39 20.51
C ASN A 641 -37.21 -19.36 22.04
N ASN A 642 -37.98 -18.50 22.71
CA ASN A 642 -37.96 -18.24 24.17
C ASN A 642 -36.69 -17.53 24.72
N ALA A 643 -35.73 -17.14 23.89
CA ALA A 643 -34.61 -16.28 24.29
C ALA A 643 -34.96 -14.80 24.13
N LEU A 644 -34.66 -13.98 25.14
CA LEU A 644 -34.85 -12.53 25.10
C LEU A 644 -33.75 -11.88 24.25
N LEU A 645 -34.15 -11.15 23.21
CA LEU A 645 -33.25 -10.40 22.33
C LEU A 645 -33.22 -8.92 22.69
N ALA A 646 -34.38 -8.34 23.02
CA ALA A 646 -34.48 -6.95 23.45
C ALA A 646 -35.69 -6.72 24.38
N CYS A 647 -35.61 -5.69 25.21
CA CYS A 647 -36.72 -5.20 26.03
C CYS A 647 -36.90 -3.70 25.76
N PHE A 648 -38.09 -3.31 25.34
CA PHE A 648 -38.50 -1.91 25.19
C PHE A 648 -39.37 -1.50 26.37
N GLU A 649 -39.06 -0.35 26.98
CA GLU A 649 -39.70 0.16 28.18
C GLU A 649 -40.27 1.57 27.96
N THR A 650 -41.51 1.75 28.44
CA THR A 650 -42.34 2.96 28.36
C THR A 650 -42.78 3.52 29.72
N SER A 651 -42.48 2.90 30.87
CA SER A 651 -42.98 3.34 32.20
C SER A 651 -42.73 4.80 32.60
N LYS A 652 -41.77 5.47 31.94
CA LYS A 652 -41.47 6.90 32.13
C LYS A 652 -42.33 7.84 31.26
N SER A 653 -43.27 7.28 30.51
CA SER A 653 -44.18 7.99 29.60
C SER A 653 -45.62 7.48 29.79
N GLU A 654 -46.58 8.37 29.55
CA GLU A 654 -48.02 8.05 29.55
C GLU A 654 -48.70 8.76 28.36
N GLY A 655 -49.81 8.19 27.90
CA GLY A 655 -50.67 8.76 26.86
C GLY A 655 -50.33 8.33 25.43
N GLU A 656 -49.30 7.50 25.22
CA GLU A 656 -49.01 6.88 23.94
C GLU A 656 -49.97 5.74 23.57
N THR A 657 -50.14 5.54 22.27
CA THR A 657 -50.77 4.35 21.68
C THR A 657 -49.67 3.41 21.19
N ILE A 658 -49.56 2.24 21.82
CA ILE A 658 -48.58 1.21 21.43
C ILE A 658 -49.28 0.16 20.57
N THR A 659 -48.78 -0.04 19.35
CA THR A 659 -49.24 -1.07 18.43
C THR A 659 -48.12 -2.06 18.17
N MET A 660 -48.43 -3.35 18.25
CA MET A 660 -47.47 -4.44 18.03
C MET A 660 -47.93 -5.28 16.83
N GLU A 661 -47.04 -5.43 15.86
CA GLU A 661 -47.20 -6.27 14.69
C GLU A 661 -45.97 -7.17 14.53
N THR A 662 -46.02 -8.10 13.58
CA THR A 662 -44.89 -9.00 13.30
C THR A 662 -43.62 -8.21 13.02
N GLY A 663 -42.66 -8.27 13.95
CA GLY A 663 -41.39 -7.56 13.86
C GLY A 663 -41.47 -6.03 13.94
N ARG A 664 -42.63 -5.44 14.30
CA ARG A 664 -42.79 -3.99 14.37
C ARG A 664 -43.46 -3.54 15.66
N LEU A 665 -42.86 -2.56 16.31
CA LEU A 665 -43.41 -1.85 17.47
C LEU A 665 -43.60 -0.38 17.11
N SER A 666 -44.83 0.11 17.13
CA SER A 666 -45.17 1.52 16.87
C SER A 666 -45.66 2.22 18.13
N ILE A 667 -45.15 3.42 18.38
CA ILE A 667 -45.53 4.29 19.49
C ILE A 667 -46.06 5.62 18.92
N GLY A 668 -47.38 5.75 18.86
CA GLY A 668 -48.07 6.97 18.41
C GLY A 668 -48.40 7.90 19.57
N ILE A 669 -48.08 9.20 19.43
CA ILE A 669 -48.39 10.20 20.47
C ILE A 669 -48.57 11.61 19.86
N THR A 670 -49.42 12.43 20.49
CA THR A 670 -49.45 13.88 20.27
C THR A 670 -48.58 14.56 21.32
N LEU A 671 -47.49 15.21 20.88
CA LEU A 671 -46.60 15.96 21.75
C LEU A 671 -47.05 17.42 21.87
N GLU A 672 -47.35 17.84 23.08
CA GLU A 672 -47.59 19.24 23.40
C GLU A 672 -46.33 20.10 23.18
N PRO A 673 -46.48 21.43 22.97
CA PRO A 673 -45.34 22.35 22.84
C PRO A 673 -44.36 22.22 23.99
N GLN A 674 -43.05 22.22 23.69
CA GLN A 674 -41.95 22.11 24.66
C GLN A 674 -42.00 20.84 25.53
N SER A 675 -42.73 19.80 25.11
CA SER A 675 -42.84 18.55 25.85
C SER A 675 -41.83 17.49 25.38
N ARG A 676 -41.55 16.53 26.28
CA ARG A 676 -40.65 15.40 26.05
C ARG A 676 -41.31 14.09 26.49
N ARG A 677 -40.92 12.99 25.85
CA ARG A 677 -41.24 11.61 26.25
C ARG A 677 -39.98 10.77 26.26
N PHE A 678 -39.92 9.84 27.20
CA PHE A 678 -38.73 9.05 27.50
C PHE A 678 -39.05 7.57 27.33
N TYR A 679 -38.22 6.88 26.57
CA TYR A 679 -38.27 5.45 26.34
C TYR A 679 -36.89 4.84 26.50
N GLN A 680 -36.81 3.56 26.84
CA GLN A 680 -35.55 2.85 26.93
C GLN A 680 -35.63 1.52 26.19
N LEU A 681 -34.53 1.15 25.54
CA LEU A 681 -34.36 -0.13 24.87
C LEU A 681 -33.11 -0.81 25.43
N PHE A 682 -33.27 -2.08 25.81
CA PHE A 682 -32.22 -2.89 26.41
C PHE A 682 -31.99 -4.13 25.55
N LEU A 683 -30.75 -4.40 25.15
CA LEU A 683 -30.36 -5.63 24.46
C LEU A 683 -29.35 -6.39 25.34
N PRO A 684 -29.77 -7.46 26.07
CA PRO A 684 -28.87 -8.25 26.90
C PRO A 684 -27.96 -9.13 26.04
N ALA A 685 -26.64 -9.09 26.29
CA ALA A 685 -25.66 -9.96 25.66
C ALA A 685 -25.39 -11.26 26.46
N TRP A 686 -26.45 -11.85 27.02
CA TRP A 686 -26.42 -13.16 27.68
C TRP A 686 -27.80 -13.83 27.53
N ASP A 687 -27.90 -15.09 27.93
CA ASP A 687 -29.18 -15.83 27.92
C ASP A 687 -30.13 -15.28 29.01
N ALA A 688 -30.76 -14.14 28.73
CA ALA A 688 -31.72 -13.49 29.61
C ALA A 688 -33.14 -14.04 29.40
N SER A 689 -33.95 -14.03 30.47
CA SER A 689 -35.38 -14.35 30.41
C SER A 689 -36.26 -13.10 30.42
N VAL A 690 -37.50 -13.22 29.95
CA VAL A 690 -38.48 -12.12 29.92
C VAL A 690 -38.73 -11.53 31.30
N GLU A 691 -38.67 -12.34 32.36
CA GLU A 691 -38.86 -11.88 33.75
C GLU A 691 -37.75 -10.91 34.19
N GLN A 692 -36.59 -10.92 33.54
CA GLN A 692 -35.49 -10.01 33.85
C GLN A 692 -35.68 -8.61 33.26
N CYS A 693 -36.61 -8.42 32.31
CA CYS A 693 -36.92 -7.11 31.72
C CYS A 693 -37.18 -6.02 32.78
N ALA A 694 -37.94 -6.35 33.83
CA ALA A 694 -38.22 -5.43 34.93
C ALA A 694 -36.93 -4.98 35.66
N SER A 695 -35.97 -5.89 35.84
CA SER A 695 -34.70 -5.57 36.48
C SER A 695 -33.82 -4.64 35.65
N PHE A 696 -33.99 -4.59 34.33
CA PHE A 696 -33.27 -3.64 33.47
C PHE A 696 -33.88 -2.25 33.59
N ALA A 697 -35.21 -2.15 33.60
CA ALA A 697 -35.92 -0.89 33.77
C ALA A 697 -35.69 -0.26 35.16
N ASP A 698 -35.63 -1.08 36.21
CA ASP A 698 -35.36 -0.65 37.59
C ASP A 698 -33.88 -0.32 37.85
N ALA A 699 -32.97 -0.70 36.94
CA ALA A 699 -31.55 -0.45 37.11
C ALA A 699 -31.24 1.06 36.99
N THR A 700 -30.57 1.60 38.01
CA THR A 700 -30.13 3.01 38.04
C THR A 700 -28.61 3.08 38.01
N GLY A 701 -28.06 4.18 37.47
CA GLY A 701 -26.62 4.42 37.41
C GLY A 701 -25.84 3.53 36.43
N LEU A 702 -26.50 2.98 35.40
CA LEU A 702 -25.84 2.16 34.38
C LEU A 702 -24.79 2.95 33.58
N ASP A 703 -25.03 4.24 33.37
CA ASP A 703 -24.11 5.18 32.75
C ASP A 703 -22.89 5.44 33.65
N GLU A 704 -23.11 5.73 34.93
CA GLU A 704 -22.02 5.90 35.91
C GLU A 704 -21.19 4.62 36.08
N ALA A 705 -21.83 3.44 36.05
CA ALA A 705 -21.14 2.15 36.04
C ALA A 705 -20.29 1.96 34.76
N THR A 706 -20.79 2.42 33.61
CA THR A 706 -20.05 2.39 32.33
C THR A 706 -18.82 3.28 32.39
N LYS A 707 -18.97 4.52 32.88
CA LYS A 707 -17.85 5.45 33.08
C LYS A 707 -16.83 4.89 34.07
N ALA A 708 -17.28 4.35 35.20
CA ALA A 708 -16.40 3.74 36.20
C ALA A 708 -15.63 2.54 35.64
N TYR A 709 -16.27 1.72 34.80
CA TYR A 709 -15.64 0.58 34.13
C TYR A 709 -14.51 1.01 33.20
N TRP A 710 -14.76 1.92 32.27
CA TRP A 710 -13.73 2.39 31.33
C TRP A 710 -12.60 3.13 32.02
N ASN A 711 -12.92 4.01 32.98
CA ASN A 711 -11.89 4.66 33.80
C ASN A 711 -11.02 3.66 34.56
N THR A 712 -11.61 2.57 35.08
CA THR A 712 -10.84 1.52 35.78
C THR A 712 -9.90 0.77 34.83
N ILE A 713 -10.36 0.46 33.62
CA ILE A 713 -9.56 -0.24 32.61
C ILE A 713 -8.40 0.61 32.10
N LEU A 714 -8.62 1.91 31.91
CA LEU A 714 -7.59 2.83 31.43
C LEU A 714 -6.62 3.29 32.52
N LYS A 715 -7.03 3.29 33.79
CA LYS A 715 -6.22 3.76 34.92
C LYS A 715 -4.77 3.24 34.95
N PRO A 716 -4.46 1.94 34.73
CA PRO A 716 -3.08 1.44 34.72
C PRO A 716 -2.35 1.70 33.39
N ALA A 717 -3.05 2.10 32.33
CA ALA A 717 -2.45 2.45 31.05
C ALA A 717 -1.88 3.87 31.07
N LEU A 718 -1.11 4.20 30.04
CA LEU A 718 -0.50 5.51 29.82
C LEU A 718 -1.57 6.60 29.81
N GLN A 719 -1.37 7.60 30.67
CA GLN A 719 -2.24 8.78 30.77
C GLN A 719 -1.52 10.00 30.22
N VAL A 720 -2.21 10.79 29.40
CA VAL A 720 -1.71 12.06 28.84
C VAL A 720 -2.58 13.22 29.31
N ASP A 721 -1.94 14.36 29.55
CA ASP A 721 -2.56 15.66 29.80
C ASP A 721 -1.77 16.69 28.97
N ILE A 722 -2.39 17.20 27.91
CA ILE A 722 -1.77 18.07 26.90
C ILE A 722 -2.69 19.24 26.54
N PRO A 723 -2.17 20.38 26.07
CA PRO A 723 -2.97 21.57 25.78
C PRO A 723 -3.74 21.49 24.44
N GLU A 724 -4.00 20.26 23.96
CA GLU A 724 -4.72 19.96 22.73
C GLU A 724 -5.83 18.93 23.03
N ALA A 725 -6.97 19.41 23.52
CA ALA A 725 -8.04 18.58 24.08
C ALA A 725 -8.56 17.51 23.09
N LEU A 726 -8.79 17.87 21.83
CA LEU A 726 -9.28 16.90 20.84
C LEU A 726 -8.24 15.81 20.54
N LEU A 727 -6.95 16.15 20.47
CA LEU A 727 -5.91 15.15 20.27
C LEU A 727 -5.80 14.22 21.49
N GLN A 728 -5.91 14.76 22.69
CA GLN A 728 -5.98 13.97 23.92
C GLN A 728 -7.15 12.98 23.89
N ASP A 729 -8.33 13.45 23.49
CA ASP A 729 -9.52 12.62 23.36
C ASP A 729 -9.32 11.51 22.32
N ILE A 730 -8.67 11.81 21.17
CA ILE A 730 -8.34 10.81 20.15
C ILE A 730 -7.35 9.77 20.68
N ILE A 731 -6.33 10.18 21.46
CA ILE A 731 -5.38 9.25 22.10
C ILE A 731 -6.11 8.31 23.08
N CYS A 732 -7.03 8.85 23.86
CA CYS A 732 -7.82 8.08 24.82
C CYS A 732 -8.80 7.12 24.11
N ALA A 733 -9.58 7.64 23.18
CA ALA A 733 -10.53 6.87 22.37
C ALA A 733 -9.84 5.77 21.56
N GLY A 734 -8.63 6.03 21.03
CA GLY A 734 -7.86 5.03 20.30
C GLY A 734 -7.57 3.77 21.12
N GLN A 735 -7.22 3.92 22.40
CA GLN A 735 -7.01 2.77 23.31
C GLN A 735 -8.33 1.99 23.53
N VAL A 736 -9.43 2.72 23.71
CA VAL A 736 -10.77 2.15 23.88
C VAL A 736 -11.24 1.40 22.63
N HIS A 737 -11.04 1.97 21.45
CA HIS A 737 -11.38 1.33 20.17
C HIS A 737 -10.62 0.02 19.96
N CYS A 738 -9.32 -0.04 20.27
CA CYS A 738 -8.56 -1.30 20.23
C CYS A 738 -9.13 -2.38 21.18
N LEU A 739 -9.58 -1.99 22.39
CA LEU A 739 -10.22 -2.90 23.34
C LEU A 739 -11.61 -3.34 22.87
N MET A 740 -12.42 -2.41 22.35
CA MET A 740 -13.78 -2.68 21.88
C MET A 740 -13.81 -3.50 20.59
N THR A 741 -12.78 -3.41 19.77
CA THR A 741 -12.64 -4.19 18.52
C THR A 741 -12.04 -5.56 18.78
N ALA A 742 -11.28 -5.78 19.83
CA ALA A 742 -10.76 -7.12 20.13
C ALA A 742 -11.86 -8.12 20.53
N ARG A 743 -11.56 -9.41 20.37
CA ARG A 743 -12.44 -10.53 20.73
C ARG A 743 -11.79 -11.43 21.77
N ASN A 744 -12.61 -12.00 22.63
CA ASN A 744 -12.21 -12.87 23.72
C ASN A 744 -12.12 -14.33 23.26
N GLU A 745 -11.00 -15.02 23.54
CA GLU A 745 -10.82 -16.44 23.27
C GLU A 745 -10.49 -17.23 24.56
N ALA A 746 -11.09 -18.42 24.69
CA ALA A 746 -10.84 -19.35 25.79
C ALA A 746 -10.99 -18.69 27.19
N GLN A 747 -12.12 -18.03 27.44
CA GLN A 747 -12.41 -17.37 28.73
C GLN A 747 -11.34 -16.36 29.16
N ALA A 748 -10.95 -15.49 28.23
CA ALA A 748 -9.96 -14.43 28.38
C ALA A 748 -8.52 -14.90 28.56
N LEU A 749 -8.22 -16.18 28.35
CA LEU A 749 -6.84 -16.65 28.28
C LEU A 749 -6.12 -16.03 27.08
N ARG A 750 -6.82 -15.77 25.98
CA ARG A 750 -6.27 -15.18 24.76
C ARG A 750 -7.18 -14.08 24.23
N VAL A 751 -6.58 -13.07 23.60
CA VAL A 751 -7.30 -11.94 23.00
C VAL A 751 -7.01 -11.93 21.52
N ALA A 752 -8.04 -11.98 20.68
CA ALA A 752 -7.94 -11.88 19.23
C ALA A 752 -7.97 -10.39 18.81
N PRO A 753 -6.83 -9.81 18.36
CA PRO A 753 -6.73 -8.41 17.97
C PRO A 753 -7.19 -8.21 16.52
N TRP A 754 -8.47 -7.91 16.32
CA TRP A 754 -9.03 -7.74 14.98
C TRP A 754 -8.56 -6.45 14.31
N CYS A 755 -8.30 -6.52 13.01
CA CYS A 755 -7.76 -5.42 12.22
C CYS A 755 -8.82 -4.43 11.73
N GLY A 756 -10.12 -4.73 11.91
CA GLY A 756 -11.24 -3.84 11.61
C GLY A 756 -12.49 -4.24 12.40
N ALA A 757 -13.37 -3.28 12.68
CA ALA A 757 -14.60 -3.56 13.41
C ALA A 757 -15.57 -4.50 12.65
N ASP A 758 -15.69 -4.34 11.33
CA ASP A 758 -16.76 -4.97 10.54
C ASP A 758 -16.32 -6.18 9.71
N ARG A 759 -15.13 -6.15 9.10
CA ARG A 759 -14.75 -7.12 8.05
C ARG A 759 -13.40 -7.81 8.26
N TYR A 760 -12.50 -7.29 9.08
CA TYR A 760 -11.14 -7.83 9.19
C TYR A 760 -10.88 -8.48 10.55
N GLY A 761 -10.84 -9.81 10.55
CA GLY A 761 -10.34 -10.62 11.66
C GLY A 761 -8.88 -10.34 12.02
N PRO A 762 -8.30 -11.07 12.98
CA PRO A 762 -6.88 -10.98 13.28
C PRO A 762 -6.05 -11.44 12.07
N LEU A 763 -5.10 -10.61 11.65
CA LEU A 763 -4.16 -10.90 10.57
C LEU A 763 -2.74 -10.78 11.11
N GLU A 764 -1.90 -11.79 10.89
CA GLU A 764 -0.50 -11.75 11.33
C GLU A 764 0.25 -10.52 10.80
N SER A 765 -0.14 -10.02 9.62
CA SER A 765 0.49 -8.90 8.94
C SER A 765 -0.12 -7.53 9.28
N GLU A 766 -1.10 -7.43 10.18
CA GLU A 766 -1.72 -6.15 10.55
C GLU A 766 -2.01 -6.02 12.04
N SER A 767 -2.41 -7.12 12.69
CA SER A 767 -2.72 -7.14 14.13
C SER A 767 -1.54 -6.75 15.01
N GLN A 768 -0.31 -6.93 14.53
CA GLN A 768 0.89 -6.66 15.30
C GLN A 768 1.08 -5.15 15.57
N ALA A 769 0.53 -4.27 14.72
CA ALA A 769 0.48 -2.83 15.00
C ALA A 769 -0.38 -2.52 16.23
N ILE A 770 -1.53 -3.18 16.36
CA ILE A 770 -2.45 -3.06 17.51
C ILE A 770 -1.74 -3.51 18.78
N ILE A 771 -1.15 -4.71 18.76
CA ILE A 771 -0.45 -5.30 19.90
C ILE A 771 0.70 -4.39 20.34
N HIS A 772 1.51 -3.91 19.38
CA HIS A 772 2.65 -3.04 19.67
C HIS A 772 2.21 -1.71 20.28
N GLY A 773 1.26 -1.01 19.63
CA GLY A 773 0.71 0.26 20.14
C GLY A 773 0.11 0.10 21.54
N MET A 774 -0.73 -0.92 21.75
CA MET A 774 -1.34 -1.18 23.06
C MET A 774 -0.31 -1.54 24.13
N SER A 775 0.73 -2.30 23.79
CA SER A 775 1.85 -2.60 24.69
C SER A 775 2.60 -1.31 25.09
N LEU A 776 2.86 -0.43 24.14
CA LEU A 776 3.52 0.87 24.36
C LEU A 776 2.67 1.83 25.21
N MET A 777 1.35 1.72 25.12
CA MET A 777 0.39 2.47 25.93
C MET A 777 0.13 1.85 27.30
N GLY A 778 0.83 0.80 27.71
CA GLY A 778 0.68 0.23 29.06
C GLY A 778 -0.36 -0.88 29.20
N HIS A 779 -1.01 -1.30 28.11
CA HIS A 779 -1.97 -2.43 28.13
C HIS A 779 -1.26 -3.79 28.10
N ARG A 780 -0.44 -4.07 29.13
CA ARG A 780 0.42 -5.26 29.23
C ARG A 780 -0.35 -6.56 28.97
N GLU A 781 -1.44 -6.78 29.70
CA GLU A 781 -2.18 -8.05 29.62
C GLU A 781 -2.88 -8.22 28.27
N PHE A 782 -3.38 -7.13 27.66
CA PHE A 782 -3.96 -7.17 26.31
C PHE A 782 -2.91 -7.66 25.31
N ALA A 783 -1.75 -7.00 25.30
CA ALA A 783 -0.67 -7.33 24.39
C ALA A 783 -0.17 -8.76 24.60
N ARG A 784 0.11 -9.18 25.84
CA ARG A 784 0.58 -10.53 26.16
C ARG A 784 -0.40 -11.60 25.66
N ARG A 785 -1.70 -11.45 25.96
CA ARG A 785 -2.72 -12.43 25.56
C ARG A 785 -3.01 -12.44 24.06
N SER A 786 -2.78 -11.32 23.38
CA SER A 786 -2.79 -11.27 21.92
C SER A 786 -1.55 -11.87 21.27
N LEU A 787 -0.39 -11.82 21.93
CA LEU A 787 0.78 -12.58 21.50
C LEU A 787 0.54 -14.08 21.70
N ASP A 788 -0.03 -14.50 22.83
CA ASP A 788 -0.41 -15.90 23.09
C ASP A 788 -1.42 -16.41 22.06
N TYR A 789 -2.34 -15.56 21.57
CA TYR A 789 -3.25 -15.88 20.48
C TYR A 789 -2.50 -16.34 19.21
N PHE A 790 -1.42 -15.66 18.83
CA PHE A 790 -0.63 -16.01 17.65
C PHE A 790 0.36 -17.15 17.92
N ILE A 791 1.01 -17.19 19.09
CA ILE A 791 1.87 -18.32 19.50
C ILE A 791 1.08 -19.63 19.44
N GLU A 792 -0.20 -19.61 19.82
CA GLU A 792 -1.05 -20.80 19.76
C GLU A 792 -1.18 -21.37 18.34
N ARG A 793 -1.07 -20.51 17.33
CA ARG A 793 -1.39 -20.81 15.93
C ARG A 793 -0.17 -21.16 15.08
N TYR A 794 1.02 -21.27 15.69
CA TYR A 794 2.16 -21.84 14.99
C TYR A 794 1.85 -23.27 14.59
N ASN A 795 2.11 -23.61 13.34
CA ASN A 795 2.05 -25.00 12.91
C ASN A 795 3.21 -25.81 13.54
N ARG A 796 3.31 -27.11 13.19
CA ARG A 796 4.35 -28.00 13.72
C ARG A 796 5.77 -27.48 13.45
N ASP A 797 5.97 -26.83 12.31
CA ASP A 797 7.26 -26.37 11.80
C ASP A 797 7.58 -24.93 12.22
N GLY A 798 6.66 -24.25 12.90
CA GLY A 798 6.83 -22.89 13.42
C GLY A 798 6.26 -21.79 12.52
N LEU A 799 5.70 -22.12 11.37
CA LEU A 799 5.06 -21.14 10.49
C LEU A 799 3.76 -20.62 11.13
N LEU A 800 3.59 -19.29 11.09
CA LEU A 800 2.37 -18.59 11.42
C LEU A 800 1.69 -18.05 10.15
N THR A 801 0.43 -18.40 9.93
CA THR A 801 -0.43 -17.74 8.95
C THR A 801 -1.89 -17.80 9.38
N THR A 802 -2.66 -16.74 9.11
CA THR A 802 -4.11 -16.67 9.30
C THR A 802 -4.88 -16.82 7.97
N GLY A 803 -4.20 -17.28 6.91
CA GLY A 803 -4.80 -17.48 5.58
C GLY A 803 -4.66 -16.26 4.66
N TYR A 804 -3.74 -15.34 4.94
CA TYR A 804 -3.52 -14.15 4.11
C TYR A 804 -2.14 -14.09 3.43
N THR A 805 -1.06 -14.11 4.21
CA THR A 805 0.33 -14.10 3.71
C THR A 805 1.24 -14.91 4.64
N LEU A 806 2.52 -15.05 4.28
CA LEU A 806 3.56 -15.64 5.14
C LEU A 806 4.35 -14.61 5.96
N MET A 807 4.08 -13.32 5.76
CA MET A 807 5.02 -12.28 6.15
C MET A 807 4.91 -11.87 7.62
N GLY A 808 3.75 -12.07 8.23
CA GLY A 808 3.56 -11.66 9.62
C GLY A 808 4.30 -12.48 10.66
N VAL A 809 5.01 -13.57 10.30
CA VAL A 809 5.87 -14.31 11.25
C VAL A 809 6.95 -13.37 11.81
N GLY A 810 7.68 -12.67 10.93
CA GLY A 810 8.77 -11.78 11.32
C GLY A 810 8.26 -10.63 12.20
N TRP A 811 7.18 -9.99 11.77
CA TRP A 811 6.55 -8.92 12.52
C TRP A 811 6.06 -9.40 13.89
N HIS A 812 5.39 -10.54 13.96
CA HIS A 812 4.92 -11.09 15.23
C HIS A 812 6.07 -11.34 16.22
N LEU A 813 7.19 -11.91 15.76
CA LEU A 813 8.37 -12.12 16.61
C LEU A 813 9.00 -10.79 17.05
N TRP A 814 9.01 -9.76 16.20
CA TRP A 814 9.50 -8.43 16.57
C TRP A 814 8.63 -7.80 17.66
N THR A 815 7.31 -7.80 17.50
CA THR A 815 6.37 -7.28 18.50
C THR A 815 6.46 -8.05 19.82
N LEU A 816 6.64 -9.38 19.75
CA LEU A 816 6.86 -10.21 20.93
C LEU A 816 8.13 -9.80 21.68
N ALA A 817 9.24 -9.67 20.96
CA ALA A 817 10.53 -9.27 21.54
C ALA A 817 10.46 -7.88 22.17
N ASP A 818 9.77 -6.93 21.53
CA ASP A 818 9.63 -5.57 22.05
C ASP A 818 8.73 -5.52 23.30
N HIS A 819 7.62 -6.28 23.30
CA HIS A 819 6.79 -6.47 24.50
C HIS A 819 7.60 -7.04 25.67
N TYR A 820 8.40 -8.09 25.41
CA TYR A 820 9.28 -8.65 26.42
C TYR A 820 10.31 -7.62 26.92
N ALA A 821 10.89 -6.81 26.03
CA ALA A 821 11.87 -5.79 26.42
C ALA A 821 11.28 -4.73 27.37
N LEU A 822 9.99 -4.40 27.23
CA LEU A 822 9.28 -3.46 28.11
C LEU A 822 8.98 -4.05 29.49
N TYR A 823 8.48 -5.28 29.55
CA TYR A 823 7.93 -5.85 30.79
C TYR A 823 8.80 -6.91 31.47
N ARG A 824 9.77 -7.46 30.76
CA ARG A 824 10.72 -8.50 31.21
C ARG A 824 10.05 -9.67 31.95
N ASP A 825 8.93 -10.15 31.43
CA ASP A 825 8.22 -11.31 31.97
C ASP A 825 8.97 -12.61 31.64
N LYS A 826 9.99 -12.91 32.45
CA LYS A 826 10.88 -14.07 32.24
C LYS A 826 10.12 -15.39 32.29
N ALA A 827 9.18 -15.54 33.22
CA ALA A 827 8.41 -16.76 33.37
C ALA A 827 7.55 -17.06 32.13
N TRP A 828 6.85 -16.06 31.61
CA TRP A 828 6.08 -16.21 30.37
C TRP A 828 6.97 -16.55 29.17
N LEU A 829 8.13 -15.89 29.05
CA LEU A 829 9.06 -16.19 27.95
C LEU A 829 9.64 -17.60 28.07
N GLU A 830 10.04 -18.04 29.27
CA GLU A 830 10.56 -19.40 29.52
C GLU A 830 9.52 -20.47 29.15
N GLU A 831 8.24 -20.25 29.48
CA GLU A 831 7.15 -21.15 29.13
C GLU A 831 6.91 -21.25 27.61
N THR A 832 6.98 -20.11 26.92
CA THR A 832 6.63 -20.02 25.49
C THR A 832 7.81 -20.21 24.55
N ALA A 833 9.06 -20.08 25.03
CA ALA A 833 10.29 -20.13 24.23
C ALA A 833 10.40 -21.36 23.31
N PRO A 834 10.03 -22.60 23.71
CA PRO A 834 10.11 -23.75 22.81
C PRO A 834 9.24 -23.64 21.55
N ARG A 835 8.14 -22.87 21.60
CA ARG A 835 7.28 -22.62 20.43
C ARG A 835 7.83 -21.49 19.58
N ILE A 836 8.27 -20.42 20.24
CA ILE A 836 8.91 -19.25 19.61
C ILE A 836 10.17 -19.66 18.84
N GLU A 837 10.97 -20.58 19.40
CA GLU A 837 12.16 -21.09 18.73
C GLU A 837 11.80 -21.72 17.38
N LYS A 838 10.70 -22.48 17.27
CA LYS A 838 10.29 -23.09 16.00
C LYS A 838 10.05 -22.04 14.92
N ALA A 839 9.34 -20.95 15.26
CA ALA A 839 9.12 -19.85 14.33
C ALA A 839 10.45 -19.18 13.91
N CYS A 840 11.40 -19.05 14.84
CA CYS A 840 12.75 -18.57 14.50
C CYS A 840 13.45 -19.54 13.54
N ARG A 841 13.43 -20.85 13.82
CA ARG A 841 14.05 -21.88 12.97
C ARG A 841 13.42 -21.98 11.60
N TRP A 842 12.11 -21.71 11.49
CA TRP A 842 11.44 -21.60 10.20
C TRP A 842 12.08 -20.50 9.34
N ILE A 843 12.24 -19.28 9.88
CA ILE A 843 12.93 -18.18 9.17
C ILE A 843 14.35 -18.58 8.77
N VAL A 844 15.09 -19.23 9.67
CA VAL A 844 16.45 -19.72 9.36
C VAL A 844 16.41 -20.70 8.19
N SER A 845 15.46 -21.63 8.17
CA SER A 845 15.33 -22.60 7.08
C SER A 845 15.00 -21.93 5.74
N GLU A 846 14.16 -20.89 5.73
CA GLU A 846 13.89 -20.11 4.52
C GLU A 846 15.14 -19.39 4.00
N CYS A 847 15.97 -18.85 4.90
CA CYS A 847 17.26 -18.25 4.53
C CYS A 847 18.22 -19.29 3.94
N GLU A 848 18.26 -20.51 4.49
CA GLU A 848 19.11 -21.58 3.94
C GLU A 848 18.68 -22.00 2.53
N LYS A 849 17.38 -22.02 2.22
CA LYS A 849 16.87 -22.38 0.89
C LYS A 849 17.45 -21.51 -0.23
N THR A 850 17.78 -20.25 0.05
CA THR A 850 18.30 -19.30 -0.96
C THR A 850 19.83 -19.24 -1.05
N LYS A 851 20.57 -20.01 -0.23
CA LYS A 851 22.05 -20.02 -0.25
C LYS A 851 22.65 -20.81 -1.42
N ARG A 852 22.29 -20.42 -2.65
CA ARG A 852 22.87 -20.94 -3.90
C ARG A 852 23.88 -19.93 -4.45
N MET A 853 25.12 -20.37 -4.70
CA MET A 853 26.15 -19.54 -5.32
C MET A 853 25.92 -19.43 -6.83
N ASN A 854 26.34 -18.32 -7.43
CA ASN A 854 26.47 -18.21 -8.87
C ASN A 854 27.55 -19.18 -9.39
N PRO A 855 27.52 -19.58 -10.67
CA PRO A 855 28.55 -20.43 -11.27
C PRO A 855 29.98 -19.88 -11.17
N ASP A 856 30.13 -18.55 -11.08
CA ASP A 856 31.42 -17.87 -10.91
C ASP A 856 31.92 -17.82 -9.46
N GLY A 857 31.19 -18.42 -8.51
CA GLY A 857 31.54 -18.44 -7.09
C GLY A 857 31.15 -17.16 -6.34
N THR A 858 30.40 -16.25 -6.95
CA THR A 858 29.85 -15.07 -6.26
C THR A 858 28.50 -15.35 -5.60
N LYS A 859 28.13 -14.55 -4.59
CA LYS A 859 26.79 -14.60 -3.98
C LYS A 859 25.83 -13.78 -4.85
N PRO A 860 24.72 -14.35 -5.35
CA PRO A 860 23.68 -13.55 -5.98
C PRO A 860 22.99 -12.64 -4.94
N PHE A 861 22.15 -11.70 -5.41
CA PHE A 861 21.54 -10.73 -4.50
C PHE A 861 20.64 -11.43 -3.46
N GLU A 862 19.90 -12.46 -3.88
CA GLU A 862 18.96 -13.23 -3.06
C GLU A 862 19.61 -14.18 -2.04
N TYR A 863 20.93 -14.36 -2.08
CA TYR A 863 21.64 -15.33 -1.24
C TYR A 863 21.39 -15.12 0.26
N GLY A 864 20.78 -16.09 0.94
CA GLY A 864 20.54 -15.98 2.39
C GLY A 864 19.41 -15.02 2.77
N LEU A 865 18.55 -14.62 1.82
CA LEU A 865 17.27 -13.98 2.11
C LEU A 865 16.19 -15.02 2.40
N VAL A 866 15.13 -14.64 3.11
CA VAL A 866 13.90 -15.45 3.17
C VAL A 866 13.32 -15.56 1.76
N SER A 867 12.74 -16.71 1.43
CA SER A 867 12.19 -17.02 0.10
C SER A 867 11.21 -15.94 -0.41
N PRO A 868 11.07 -15.78 -1.74
CA PRO A 868 10.21 -14.76 -2.31
C PRO A 868 8.75 -15.08 -2.02
N GLY A 869 7.93 -14.04 -1.82
CA GLY A 869 6.54 -14.19 -1.41
C GLY A 869 5.69 -13.00 -1.79
N VAL A 870 4.40 -13.07 -1.46
CA VAL A 870 3.44 -11.97 -1.66
C VAL A 870 3.37 -11.07 -0.45
N SER A 871 3.00 -9.81 -0.69
CA SER A 871 2.95 -8.79 0.35
C SER A 871 1.69 -7.94 0.23
N ALA A 872 0.86 -8.00 1.27
CA ALA A 872 -0.48 -7.43 1.26
C ALA A 872 -1.30 -7.94 0.06
N ASP A 873 -2.19 -7.14 -0.54
CA ASP A 873 -3.17 -7.63 -1.53
C ASP A 873 -2.58 -8.02 -2.90
N TRP A 874 -1.34 -7.64 -3.19
CA TRP A 874 -0.73 -7.90 -4.50
C TRP A 874 -0.17 -9.31 -4.61
N ASN A 875 -0.66 -10.09 -5.59
CA ASN A 875 -0.34 -11.50 -5.73
C ASN A 875 1.03 -11.80 -6.40
N ARG A 876 1.80 -10.76 -6.75
CA ARG A 876 3.16 -10.92 -7.29
C ARG A 876 4.14 -11.34 -6.20
N PHE A 877 4.82 -12.47 -6.43
CA PHE A 877 5.97 -12.89 -5.63
C PHE A 877 7.20 -12.00 -5.91
N ALA A 878 7.86 -11.54 -4.85
CA ALA A 878 9.10 -10.78 -4.93
C ALA A 878 9.92 -10.89 -3.62
N TYR A 879 11.20 -10.50 -3.67
CA TYR A 879 11.99 -10.20 -2.48
C TYR A 879 11.78 -8.72 -2.11
N GLN A 880 10.97 -8.44 -1.09
CA GLN A 880 10.64 -7.07 -0.71
C GLN A 880 11.42 -6.60 0.51
N ALA A 881 11.67 -5.29 0.62
CA ALA A 881 12.48 -4.71 1.69
C ALA A 881 11.83 -4.89 3.07
N ARG A 882 10.58 -4.46 3.23
CA ARG A 882 9.86 -4.54 4.51
C ARG A 882 9.83 -5.95 5.11
N PRO A 883 9.39 -7.00 4.39
CA PRO A 883 9.23 -8.33 4.99
C PRO A 883 10.57 -8.95 5.42
N GLN A 884 11.60 -8.77 4.60
CA GLN A 884 12.96 -9.20 4.96
C GLN A 884 13.44 -8.49 6.24
N GLY A 885 13.17 -7.18 6.36
CA GLY A 885 13.42 -6.42 7.58
C GLY A 885 12.64 -6.94 8.79
N GLU A 886 11.37 -7.32 8.63
CA GLU A 886 10.53 -7.84 9.71
C GLU A 886 11.04 -9.19 10.22
N TYR A 887 11.42 -10.10 9.31
CA TYR A 887 12.04 -11.38 9.67
C TYR A 887 13.36 -11.18 10.44
N TYR A 888 14.21 -10.26 9.98
CA TYR A 888 15.45 -9.93 10.68
C TYR A 888 15.17 -9.35 12.07
N ALA A 889 14.29 -8.36 12.17
CA ALA A 889 14.00 -7.67 13.43
C ALA A 889 13.41 -8.62 14.46
N GLY A 890 12.54 -9.55 14.02
CA GLY A 890 12.02 -10.64 14.84
C GLY A 890 13.12 -11.56 15.35
N LEU A 891 13.96 -12.12 14.46
CA LEU A 891 15.08 -12.99 14.86
C LEU A 891 16.04 -12.29 15.82
N ALA A 892 16.45 -11.06 15.50
CA ALA A 892 17.37 -10.27 16.31
C ALA A 892 16.76 -9.95 17.69
N GLY A 893 15.49 -9.55 17.73
CA GLY A 893 14.76 -9.28 18.96
C GLY A 893 14.67 -10.50 19.88
N ILE A 894 14.21 -11.62 19.34
CA ILE A 894 14.06 -12.87 20.10
C ILE A 894 15.41 -13.41 20.56
N SER A 895 16.47 -13.32 19.76
CA SER A 895 17.80 -13.76 20.19
C SER A 895 18.27 -13.02 21.45
N ARG A 896 17.98 -11.71 21.57
CA ARG A 896 18.28 -10.93 22.78
C ARG A 896 17.38 -11.32 23.96
N ALA A 897 16.09 -11.54 23.71
CA ALA A 897 15.15 -11.99 24.74
C ALA A 897 15.55 -13.36 25.31
N PHE A 898 15.91 -14.30 24.43
CA PHE A 898 16.41 -15.63 24.80
C PHE A 898 17.73 -15.56 25.55
N ALA A 899 18.63 -14.64 25.19
CA ALA A 899 19.85 -14.41 25.94
C ALA A 899 19.58 -13.93 27.39
N ASP A 900 18.57 -13.08 27.62
CA ASP A 900 18.22 -12.57 28.97
C ASP A 900 17.66 -13.67 29.91
N ILE A 901 17.07 -14.74 29.36
CA ILE A 901 16.64 -15.93 30.13
C ILE A 901 17.63 -17.10 30.06
N GLY A 902 18.76 -16.95 29.36
CA GLY A 902 19.75 -18.02 29.19
C GLY A 902 19.24 -19.22 28.38
N TYR A 903 18.33 -19.02 27.43
CA TYR A 903 17.75 -20.08 26.61
C TYR A 903 18.80 -20.66 25.63
N PRO A 904 18.91 -22.01 25.49
CA PRO A 904 19.88 -22.63 24.59
C PRO A 904 19.72 -22.20 23.12
N GLY A 905 20.81 -21.91 22.43
CA GLY A 905 20.79 -21.52 21.01
C GLY A 905 20.55 -20.03 20.74
N ALA A 906 20.44 -19.19 21.78
CA ALA A 906 20.33 -17.73 21.63
C ALA A 906 21.49 -17.13 20.82
N GLU A 907 22.73 -17.57 21.07
CA GLU A 907 23.92 -17.11 20.35
C GLU A 907 23.91 -17.49 18.87
N ASP A 908 23.48 -18.72 18.53
CA ASP A 908 23.34 -19.17 17.15
C ASP A 908 22.29 -18.34 16.39
N LEU A 909 21.16 -18.04 17.04
CA LEU A 909 20.12 -17.17 16.47
C LEU A 909 20.63 -15.74 16.28
N ALA A 910 21.39 -15.19 17.23
CA ALA A 910 22.00 -13.87 17.12
C ALA A 910 22.98 -13.79 15.95
N LYS A 911 23.84 -14.81 15.79
CA LYS A 911 24.75 -14.91 14.65
C LYS A 911 23.99 -15.01 13.32
N THR A 912 22.94 -15.83 13.27
CA THR A 912 22.12 -15.99 12.07
C THR A 912 21.41 -14.69 11.71
N ALA A 913 20.89 -13.95 12.69
CA ALA A 913 20.29 -12.64 12.47
C ALA A 913 21.29 -11.63 11.92
N ALA A 914 22.55 -11.64 12.40
CA ALA A 914 23.62 -10.80 11.87
C ALA A 914 23.95 -11.15 10.40
N ASP A 915 24.14 -12.44 10.09
CA ASP A 915 24.41 -12.91 8.72
C ASP A 915 23.25 -12.59 7.75
N PHE A 916 22.01 -12.66 8.26
CA PHE A 916 20.81 -12.31 7.49
C PHE A 916 20.74 -10.80 7.23
N ARG A 917 21.03 -9.95 8.24
CA ARG A 917 21.13 -8.49 8.06
C ARG A 917 22.09 -8.12 6.93
N GLU A 918 23.28 -8.72 6.91
CA GLU A 918 24.28 -8.49 5.85
C GLU A 918 23.78 -8.95 4.48
N SER A 919 22.94 -9.97 4.43
CA SER A 919 22.30 -10.43 3.19
C SER A 919 21.27 -9.44 2.67
N ILE A 920 20.47 -8.83 3.56
CA ILE A 920 19.52 -7.76 3.20
C ILE A 920 20.27 -6.52 2.70
N VAL A 921 21.31 -6.07 3.41
CA VAL A 921 22.11 -4.89 3.01
C VAL A 921 22.77 -5.12 1.65
N ARG A 922 23.29 -6.33 1.39
CA ARG A 922 23.84 -6.68 0.08
C ARG A 922 22.78 -6.62 -1.02
N ALA A 923 21.58 -7.18 -0.79
CA ALA A 923 20.50 -7.17 -1.77
C ALA A 923 19.98 -5.76 -2.08
N TYR A 924 19.82 -4.94 -1.03
CA TYR A 924 19.47 -3.53 -1.11
C TYR A 924 20.48 -2.75 -1.97
N THR A 925 21.77 -2.81 -1.58
CA THR A 925 22.86 -2.10 -2.26
C THR A 925 23.00 -2.56 -3.71
N TRP A 926 22.99 -3.87 -3.95
CA TRP A 926 23.10 -4.45 -5.30
C TRP A 926 21.99 -3.94 -6.23
N THR A 927 20.77 -3.78 -5.70
CA THR A 927 19.63 -3.26 -6.45
C THR A 927 19.76 -1.75 -6.68
N GLN A 928 20.04 -0.98 -5.62
CA GLN A 928 20.17 0.48 -5.69
C GLN A 928 21.24 0.91 -6.71
N GLU A 929 22.42 0.31 -6.70
CA GLU A 929 23.52 0.64 -7.62
C GLU A 929 23.16 0.42 -9.11
N ARG A 930 22.11 -0.36 -9.38
CA ARG A 930 21.65 -0.71 -10.73
C ARG A 930 20.34 -0.01 -11.12
N SER A 931 19.68 0.63 -10.15
CA SER A 931 18.44 1.35 -10.34
C SER A 931 18.71 2.82 -10.66
N PRO A 932 18.04 3.40 -11.66
CA PRO A 932 18.19 4.81 -11.98
C PRO A 932 17.85 5.71 -10.80
N ALA A 933 18.64 6.78 -10.63
CA ALA A 933 18.40 7.86 -9.70
C ALA A 933 17.00 8.46 -9.87
N VAL A 934 16.50 9.08 -8.81
CA VAL A 934 15.19 9.75 -8.79
C VAL A 934 15.37 11.24 -8.51
N GLN A 935 14.51 12.05 -9.13
CA GLN A 935 14.56 13.50 -9.00
C GLN A 935 13.81 13.95 -7.74
N ARG A 936 14.42 14.87 -6.99
CA ARG A 936 13.78 15.63 -5.91
C ARG A 936 13.05 16.85 -6.49
N ARG A 937 12.15 17.44 -5.71
CA ARG A 937 11.36 18.61 -6.13
C ARG A 937 12.23 19.83 -6.48
N ASP A 938 13.37 19.99 -5.81
CA ASP A 938 14.29 21.09 -6.06
C ASP A 938 15.05 20.97 -7.40
N GLY A 939 14.98 19.80 -8.06
CA GLY A 939 15.62 19.53 -9.34
C GLY A 939 16.91 18.73 -9.24
N ALA A 940 17.46 18.54 -8.03
CA ALA A 940 18.58 17.63 -7.79
C ALA A 940 18.13 16.17 -7.82
N TRP A 941 19.08 15.26 -7.96
CA TRP A 941 18.83 13.81 -8.06
C TRP A 941 19.57 13.04 -6.97
N ILE A 942 18.91 12.01 -6.45
CA ILE A 942 19.43 11.12 -5.42
C ILE A 942 19.31 9.66 -5.89
N PRO A 943 20.12 8.74 -5.34
CA PRO A 943 19.95 7.31 -5.61
C PRO A 943 18.52 6.84 -5.30
N TYR A 944 17.99 5.94 -6.13
CA TYR A 944 16.72 5.29 -5.82
C TYR A 944 16.86 4.42 -4.56
N CYS A 945 15.81 4.35 -3.75
CA CYS A 945 15.77 3.56 -2.53
C CYS A 945 14.86 2.34 -2.71
N PRO A 946 15.39 1.13 -3.00
CA PRO A 946 14.59 -0.01 -3.44
C PRO A 946 13.56 -0.51 -2.42
N ALA A 947 12.32 -0.68 -2.90
CA ALA A 947 11.29 -1.45 -2.20
C ALA A 947 11.35 -2.95 -2.52
N HIS A 948 11.75 -3.29 -3.76
CA HIS A 948 11.86 -4.65 -4.27
C HIS A 948 13.32 -4.93 -4.67
N PHE A 949 13.92 -5.98 -4.13
CA PHE A 949 15.25 -6.41 -4.55
C PHE A 949 15.18 -7.16 -5.87
N GLY A 950 16.09 -6.86 -6.81
CA GLY A 950 16.00 -7.37 -8.18
C GLY A 950 15.20 -6.48 -9.15
N CYS A 951 14.62 -5.37 -8.68
CA CYS A 951 13.82 -4.42 -9.46
C CYS A 951 14.61 -3.14 -9.74
N PHE A 952 15.05 -2.92 -10.99
CA PHE A 952 15.92 -1.79 -11.36
C PHE A 952 15.18 -0.48 -11.66
N GLY A 953 14.37 -0.03 -10.70
CA GLY A 953 13.61 1.22 -10.78
C GLY A 953 12.41 1.22 -9.85
N ARG A 954 11.60 2.28 -9.93
CA ARG A 954 10.35 2.40 -9.19
C ARG A 954 9.42 1.24 -9.56
N VAL A 955 8.75 0.66 -8.57
CA VAL A 955 7.81 -0.45 -8.77
C VAL A 955 6.70 -0.05 -9.73
N MET A 956 6.23 1.20 -9.65
CA MET A 956 5.21 1.74 -10.57
C MET A 956 5.67 1.80 -12.04
N ASP A 957 6.96 2.06 -12.28
CA ASP A 957 7.51 2.18 -13.63
C ASP A 957 7.69 0.80 -14.27
N LEU A 958 8.03 -0.21 -13.46
CA LEU A 958 8.29 -1.56 -13.95
C LEU A 958 7.01 -2.40 -14.05
N TYR A 959 6.01 -2.08 -13.22
CA TYR A 959 4.77 -2.83 -13.12
C TYR A 959 3.57 -1.88 -13.12
N PRO A 960 3.40 -1.08 -14.18
CA PRO A 960 2.26 -0.19 -14.28
C PRO A 960 0.95 -1.00 -14.25
N ASN A 961 -0.06 -0.43 -13.62
CA ASN A 961 -1.45 -0.92 -13.59
C ASN A 961 -1.70 -2.25 -12.87
N GLU A 962 -0.68 -2.84 -12.25
CA GLU A 962 -0.87 -3.94 -11.32
C GLU A 962 -1.39 -3.48 -9.95
N ASP A 963 -1.87 -4.44 -9.13
CA ASP A 963 -2.54 -4.18 -7.85
C ASP A 963 -3.74 -3.22 -7.98
N GLY A 964 -4.51 -3.37 -9.07
CA GLY A 964 -5.62 -2.46 -9.38
C GLY A 964 -5.18 -1.01 -9.64
N GLY A 965 -3.99 -0.82 -10.23
CA GLY A 965 -3.42 0.51 -10.46
C GLY A 965 -2.64 1.09 -9.29
N ARG A 966 -2.33 0.28 -8.27
CA ARG A 966 -1.72 0.73 -7.00
C ARG A 966 -0.32 0.19 -6.74
N SER A 967 0.36 -0.35 -7.76
CA SER A 967 1.75 -0.83 -7.64
C SER A 967 2.71 0.25 -7.11
N TRP A 968 2.41 1.53 -7.35
CA TRP A 968 3.11 2.69 -6.77
C TRP A 968 3.08 2.73 -5.24
N GLY A 969 2.01 2.23 -4.61
CA GLY A 969 1.88 2.17 -3.16
C GLY A 969 2.93 1.28 -2.50
N LYS A 970 3.61 0.40 -3.26
CA LYS A 970 4.65 -0.50 -2.71
C LYS A 970 5.95 0.23 -2.42
N ASP A 971 6.35 1.18 -3.26
CA ASP A 971 7.48 2.07 -2.99
C ASP A 971 7.22 2.95 -1.77
N MET A 972 5.99 3.44 -1.64
CA MET A 972 5.60 4.35 -0.56
C MET A 972 5.38 3.64 0.78
N SER A 973 4.53 2.62 0.82
CA SER A 973 4.08 1.96 2.06
C SER A 973 4.94 0.77 2.48
N MET A 974 5.75 0.20 1.59
CA MET A 974 6.58 -0.99 1.89
C MET A 974 8.03 -0.83 1.45
N GLY A 975 8.45 0.42 1.17
CA GLY A 975 9.80 0.75 0.72
C GLY A 975 10.89 0.68 1.79
N ALA A 976 12.06 1.17 1.40
CA ALA A 976 13.32 1.09 2.16
C ALA A 976 13.29 1.71 3.57
N HIS A 977 12.37 2.65 3.84
CA HIS A 977 12.19 3.23 5.19
C HIS A 977 11.94 2.17 6.27
N ASN A 978 11.32 1.03 5.90
CA ASN A 978 11.15 -0.10 6.80
C ASN A 978 12.50 -0.72 7.24
N LEU A 979 13.53 -0.71 6.38
CA LEU A 979 14.85 -1.22 6.74
C LEU A 979 15.51 -0.36 7.83
N VAL A 980 15.21 0.93 7.87
CA VAL A 980 15.69 1.83 8.94
C VAL A 980 14.92 1.56 10.23
N THR A 981 13.59 1.56 10.17
CA THR A 981 12.73 1.41 11.36
C THR A 981 12.80 0.02 12.00
N LEU A 982 13.27 -0.98 11.26
CA LEU A 982 13.49 -2.35 11.72
C LEU A 982 14.95 -2.65 12.08
N GLY A 983 15.84 -1.64 12.02
CA GLY A 983 17.24 -1.75 12.46
C GLY A 983 18.16 -2.52 11.52
N VAL A 984 17.81 -2.65 10.24
CA VAL A 984 18.70 -3.17 9.20
C VAL A 984 19.67 -2.08 8.78
N LEU A 985 19.18 -0.87 8.48
CA LEU A 985 20.02 0.31 8.20
C LEU A 985 20.13 1.16 9.45
N ASP A 986 21.35 1.55 9.82
CA ASP A 986 21.62 2.35 11.01
C ASP A 986 21.46 3.85 10.70
N PRO A 987 20.48 4.56 11.28
CA PRO A 987 20.26 5.99 11.03
C PRO A 987 21.45 6.86 11.47
N THR A 988 22.29 6.41 12.40
CA THR A 988 23.42 7.18 12.93
C THR A 988 24.72 6.96 12.15
N GLY A 989 25.02 5.71 11.77
CA GLY A 989 26.17 5.34 10.94
C GLY A 989 25.94 5.52 9.44
N GLN A 990 24.69 5.52 8.97
CA GLN A 990 24.31 5.64 7.56
C GLN A 990 23.39 6.86 7.34
N GLN A 991 23.82 8.03 7.84
CA GLN A 991 23.03 9.27 7.81
C GLN A 991 22.62 9.70 6.40
N GLN A 992 23.52 9.52 5.41
CA GLN A 992 23.25 9.88 4.02
C GLN A 992 22.19 8.97 3.39
N GLU A 993 22.34 7.66 3.53
CA GLU A 993 21.38 6.67 3.00
C GLU A 993 19.97 6.92 3.55
N THR A 994 19.89 7.11 4.87
CA THR A 994 18.60 7.37 5.53
C THR A 994 18.05 8.76 5.21
N ALA A 995 18.88 9.72 4.81
CA ALA A 995 18.44 11.01 4.29
C ALA A 995 17.81 10.85 2.91
N TRP A 996 18.46 10.13 1.98
CA TRP A 996 17.90 9.85 0.65
C TRP A 996 16.53 9.16 0.75
N ILE A 997 16.36 8.22 1.67
CA ILE A 997 15.06 7.57 1.90
C ILE A 997 13.99 8.59 2.33
N ALA A 998 14.30 9.46 3.29
CA ALA A 998 13.37 10.47 3.80
C ALA A 998 13.02 11.51 2.73
N GLU A 999 14.03 12.03 2.02
CA GLU A 999 13.88 12.97 0.91
C GLU A 999 13.05 12.37 -0.22
N TYR A 1000 13.31 11.13 -0.61
CA TYR A 1000 12.54 10.47 -1.66
C TYR A 1000 11.05 10.34 -1.30
N LEU A 1001 10.74 9.97 -0.06
CA LEU A 1001 9.35 9.90 0.40
C LEU A 1001 8.69 11.29 0.41
N GLU A 1002 9.37 12.32 0.92
CA GLU A 1002 8.79 13.65 1.12
C GLU A 1002 8.69 14.48 -0.17
N ASP A 1003 9.74 14.47 -1.00
CA ASP A 1003 9.79 15.26 -2.24
C ASP A 1003 9.02 14.62 -3.39
N PHE A 1004 8.77 13.31 -3.35
CA PHE A 1004 8.08 12.60 -4.42
C PHE A 1004 6.76 11.97 -3.95
N TRP A 1005 6.80 11.00 -3.04
CA TRP A 1005 5.64 10.15 -2.75
C TRP A 1005 4.54 10.86 -1.97
N CYS A 1006 4.90 11.61 -0.93
CA CYS A 1006 3.95 12.38 -0.12
C CYS A 1006 3.30 13.52 -0.91
N LEU A 1007 3.80 13.86 -2.10
CA LEU A 1007 3.22 14.87 -2.97
C LEU A 1007 2.36 14.30 -4.11
N GLN A 1008 2.28 12.97 -4.26
CA GLN A 1008 1.42 12.36 -5.28
C GLN A 1008 -0.07 12.57 -4.96
N ALA A 1009 -0.94 12.26 -5.93
CA ALA A 1009 -2.37 12.19 -5.69
C ALA A 1009 -2.70 10.99 -4.79
N GLY A 1010 -3.76 11.12 -4.00
CA GLY A 1010 -4.27 10.02 -3.19
C GLY A 1010 -5.27 9.12 -3.89
N MET A 1011 -5.52 7.97 -3.26
CA MET A 1011 -6.55 7.03 -3.70
C MET A 1011 -7.95 7.64 -3.51
N GLY A 1012 -8.46 8.29 -4.55
CA GLY A 1012 -9.81 8.90 -4.55
C GLY A 1012 -9.92 10.22 -3.78
N ALA A 1013 -8.81 10.78 -3.28
CA ALA A 1013 -8.77 12.04 -2.53
C ALA A 1013 -7.41 12.74 -2.70
N TYR A 1014 -7.35 14.05 -2.43
CA TYR A 1014 -6.13 14.88 -2.49
C TYR A 1014 -5.48 14.83 -3.87
N THR A 1015 -5.99 15.61 -4.81
CA THR A 1015 -5.46 15.65 -6.18
C THR A 1015 -4.03 16.20 -6.21
N LEU A 1016 -3.32 16.00 -7.32
CA LEU A 1016 -2.00 16.61 -7.53
C LEU A 1016 -2.08 18.15 -7.45
N GLU A 1017 -3.16 18.75 -7.95
CA GLU A 1017 -3.37 20.20 -7.91
C GLU A 1017 -3.57 20.70 -6.48
N GLU A 1018 -4.45 20.05 -5.71
CA GLU A 1018 -4.66 20.38 -4.29
C GLU A 1018 -3.35 20.25 -3.51
N THR A 1019 -2.64 19.15 -3.71
CA THR A 1019 -1.38 18.87 -3.02
C THR A 1019 -0.29 19.88 -3.42
N ALA A 1020 -0.22 20.30 -4.68
CA ALA A 1020 0.74 21.30 -5.12
C ALA A 1020 0.45 22.68 -4.50
N ALA A 1021 -0.83 23.04 -4.38
CA ALA A 1021 -1.28 24.29 -3.79
C ALA A 1021 -1.04 24.34 -2.27
N ASP A 1022 -1.20 23.22 -1.56
CA ASP A 1022 -0.99 23.12 -0.12
C ASP A 1022 -0.10 21.92 0.26
N TRP A 1023 1.14 21.94 -0.22
CA TRP A 1023 2.09 20.86 0.00
C TRP A 1023 2.45 20.67 1.48
N PHE A 1024 2.33 21.71 2.31
CA PHE A 1024 2.69 21.63 3.72
C PHE A 1024 1.65 20.83 4.50
N ASN A 1025 0.36 21.11 4.32
CA ASN A 1025 -0.70 20.35 5.01
C ASN A 1025 -1.00 19.02 4.32
N LEU A 1026 -0.91 18.94 2.99
CA LEU A 1026 -1.23 17.74 2.22
C LEU A 1026 -0.01 16.85 1.89
N GLY A 1027 1.08 17.00 2.65
CA GLY A 1027 2.25 16.11 2.58
C GLY A 1027 2.68 15.61 3.96
N GLY A 1028 3.76 14.83 4.03
CA GLY A 1028 4.21 14.17 5.26
C GLY A 1028 3.43 12.89 5.62
N PHE A 1029 2.54 12.39 4.77
CA PHE A 1029 1.84 11.11 4.98
C PHE A 1029 1.55 10.38 3.67
N SER A 1030 1.21 9.09 3.77
CA SER A 1030 0.83 8.28 2.62
C SER A 1030 -0.63 8.44 2.23
N LYS A 1031 -0.84 8.72 0.95
CA LYS A 1031 -2.17 8.90 0.38
C LYS A 1031 -2.74 7.60 -0.19
N VAL A 1032 -2.57 6.50 0.56
CA VAL A 1032 -3.31 5.24 0.39
C VAL A 1032 -3.80 4.74 1.75
N GLN A 1033 -2.85 4.40 2.62
CA GLN A 1033 -3.02 4.03 4.02
C GLN A 1033 -1.87 4.72 4.77
N PRO A 1034 -2.14 5.87 5.42
CA PRO A 1034 -1.13 6.72 6.04
C PRO A 1034 -0.16 5.98 6.96
N TYR A 1035 -0.65 5.07 7.82
CA TYR A 1035 0.18 4.45 8.86
C TYR A 1035 0.95 3.22 8.41
N TYR A 1036 0.71 2.71 7.19
CA TYR A 1036 1.59 1.72 6.59
C TYR A 1036 2.98 2.31 6.26
N THR A 1037 3.04 3.61 5.95
CA THR A 1037 4.30 4.30 5.67
C THR A 1037 4.92 4.78 6.97
N ARG A 1038 5.98 4.11 7.43
CA ARG A 1038 6.65 4.38 8.71
C ARG A 1038 7.57 5.62 8.67
N LEU A 1039 7.07 6.73 8.11
CA LEU A 1039 7.81 7.98 7.90
C LEU A 1039 8.03 8.72 9.22
N VAL A 1040 7.04 8.72 10.12
CA VAL A 1040 7.14 9.35 11.43
C VAL A 1040 8.27 8.72 12.25
N GLU A 1041 8.37 7.39 12.27
CA GLU A 1041 9.45 6.70 12.96
C GLU A 1041 10.83 6.92 12.32
N LEU A 1042 10.89 7.04 10.98
CA LEU A 1042 12.12 7.41 10.28
C LEU A 1042 12.64 8.79 10.74
N HIS A 1043 11.76 9.79 10.78
CA HIS A 1043 12.10 11.12 11.29
C HIS A 1043 12.48 11.08 12.77
N ALA A 1044 11.79 10.26 13.57
CA ALA A 1044 12.09 10.10 14.99
C ALA A 1044 13.50 9.53 15.25
N LEU A 1045 13.88 8.51 14.48
CA LEU A 1045 15.20 7.87 14.54
C LEU A 1045 16.33 8.78 14.06
N ARG A 1046 16.02 9.74 13.18
CA ARG A 1046 16.94 10.77 12.69
C ARG A 1046 16.96 12.04 13.54
N ASP A 1047 16.14 12.11 14.59
CA ASP A 1047 15.95 13.29 15.45
C ASP A 1047 15.47 14.54 14.69
N ASP A 1048 14.67 14.37 13.63
CA ASP A 1048 14.18 15.45 12.76
C ASP A 1048 12.80 15.94 13.21
N ILE A 1049 12.80 16.96 14.08
CA ILE A 1049 11.64 17.35 14.90
C ILE A 1049 10.47 17.90 14.08
N LYS A 1050 10.73 18.90 13.22
CA LYS A 1050 9.67 19.58 12.45
C LYS A 1050 9.04 18.65 11.41
N PRO A 1051 9.80 17.84 10.65
CA PRO A 1051 9.25 16.79 9.80
C PRO A 1051 8.48 15.72 10.57
N PHE A 1052 8.94 15.28 11.76
CA PHE A 1052 8.17 14.39 12.62
C PHE A 1052 6.80 14.98 12.96
N LEU A 1053 6.76 16.22 13.46
CA LEU A 1053 5.53 16.88 13.89
C LEU A 1053 4.54 17.05 12.73
N ARG A 1054 5.03 17.49 11.56
CA ARG A 1054 4.20 17.62 10.35
C ARG A 1054 3.63 16.26 9.93
N ALA A 1055 4.46 15.23 9.85
CA ALA A 1055 4.01 13.91 9.41
C ALA A 1055 2.98 13.30 10.37
N TYR A 1056 3.24 13.35 11.68
CA TYR A 1056 2.34 12.85 12.71
C TYR A 1056 0.99 13.58 12.72
N LEU A 1057 1.00 14.93 12.73
CA LEU A 1057 -0.22 15.72 12.83
C LEU A 1057 -1.05 15.72 11.55
N ASN A 1058 -0.43 15.62 10.36
CA ASN A 1058 -1.16 15.58 9.09
C ASN A 1058 -1.83 14.22 8.84
N ALA A 1059 -1.25 13.11 9.33
CA ALA A 1059 -1.82 11.78 9.10
C ALA A 1059 -3.18 11.58 9.81
N ILE A 1060 -3.33 12.09 11.04
CA ILE A 1060 -4.50 11.86 11.90
C ILE A 1060 -5.82 12.30 11.23
N PRO A 1061 -5.98 13.57 10.79
CA PRO A 1061 -7.27 14.06 10.30
C PRO A 1061 -7.69 13.43 8.97
N SER A 1062 -6.75 12.85 8.22
CA SER A 1062 -6.99 12.25 6.92
C SER A 1062 -7.91 11.02 6.98
N LEU A 1063 -7.92 10.30 8.11
CA LEU A 1063 -8.73 9.10 8.36
C LEU A 1063 -9.74 9.27 9.50
N LEU A 1064 -9.64 10.34 10.29
CA LEU A 1064 -10.45 10.54 11.49
C LEU A 1064 -11.93 10.78 11.17
N ASN A 1065 -12.81 10.03 11.82
CA ASN A 1065 -14.20 10.41 12.03
C ASN A 1065 -14.30 11.27 13.29
N ARG A 1066 -14.74 12.52 13.17
CA ARG A 1066 -14.78 13.48 14.27
C ARG A 1066 -15.97 13.30 15.21
N GLU A 1067 -16.98 12.52 14.79
CA GLU A 1067 -18.20 12.32 15.58
C GLU A 1067 -18.07 11.17 16.58
N ASN A 1068 -17.20 10.20 16.31
CA ASN A 1068 -16.96 9.04 17.17
C ASN A 1068 -15.47 8.69 17.35
N LEU A 1069 -14.55 9.51 16.82
CA LEU A 1069 -13.09 9.43 16.97
C LEU A 1069 -12.43 8.15 16.45
N ASN A 1070 -13.12 7.36 15.64
CA ASN A 1070 -12.50 6.20 14.99
C ASN A 1070 -11.75 6.59 13.71
N THR A 1071 -10.89 5.70 13.21
CA THR A 1071 -10.16 5.89 11.96
C THR A 1071 -10.65 4.95 10.88
N TRP A 1072 -10.80 5.47 9.67
CA TRP A 1072 -11.02 4.66 8.47
C TRP A 1072 -9.75 3.98 7.97
N GLU A 1073 -9.91 2.94 7.18
CA GLU A 1073 -8.81 2.32 6.44
C GLU A 1073 -8.29 3.20 5.29
N HIS A 1074 -9.21 3.80 4.54
CA HIS A 1074 -8.89 4.65 3.39
C HIS A 1074 -9.71 5.95 3.40
N PHE A 1075 -9.41 6.84 2.46
CA PHE A 1075 -10.15 8.09 2.28
C PHE A 1075 -11.54 7.84 1.69
N GLY A 1076 -12.47 8.77 1.92
CA GLY A 1076 -13.80 8.76 1.29
C GLY A 1076 -14.71 7.62 1.78
N ASN A 1077 -14.59 7.21 3.05
CA ASN A 1077 -15.25 6.03 3.62
C ASN A 1077 -14.89 4.71 2.91
N GLY A 1078 -13.68 4.63 2.35
CA GLY A 1078 -13.17 3.43 1.72
C GLY A 1078 -12.63 2.43 2.74
N GLY A 1079 -12.82 1.14 2.46
CA GLY A 1079 -12.29 0.04 3.29
C GLY A 1079 -13.10 -0.21 4.57
N ALA A 1080 -12.44 -0.71 5.62
CA ALA A 1080 -13.07 -0.87 6.93
C ALA A 1080 -13.21 0.45 7.69
N TRP A 1081 -14.34 0.60 8.40
CA TRP A 1081 -14.52 1.61 9.44
C TRP A 1081 -14.03 1.08 10.78
N ASP A 1082 -13.55 1.98 11.64
CA ASP A 1082 -12.87 1.64 12.89
C ASP A 1082 -11.79 0.58 12.64
N LYS A 1083 -10.70 1.02 12.01
CA LYS A 1083 -9.54 0.22 11.59
C LYS A 1083 -8.43 0.32 12.65
N PRO A 1084 -8.35 -0.63 13.62
CA PRO A 1084 -7.40 -0.53 14.73
C PRO A 1084 -5.95 -0.71 14.31
N HIS A 1085 -5.68 -1.22 13.10
CA HIS A 1085 -4.33 -1.21 12.54
C HIS A 1085 -3.74 0.21 12.49
N GLU A 1086 -4.51 1.16 11.93
CA GLU A 1086 -4.10 2.56 11.84
C GLU A 1086 -4.01 3.17 13.25
N THR A 1087 -4.99 2.89 14.12
CA THR A 1087 -5.00 3.30 15.52
C THR A 1087 -3.78 2.79 16.30
N GLY A 1088 -3.38 1.53 16.09
CA GLY A 1088 -2.24 0.92 16.78
C GLY A 1088 -0.92 1.61 16.44
N TRP A 1089 -0.71 1.94 15.17
CA TRP A 1089 0.44 2.73 14.75
C TRP A 1089 0.39 4.17 15.23
N PHE A 1090 -0.78 4.81 15.18
CA PHE A 1090 -1.00 6.12 15.78
C PHE A 1090 -0.56 6.13 17.24
N LEU A 1091 -1.04 5.19 18.07
CA LEU A 1091 -0.66 5.09 19.47
C LEU A 1091 0.84 4.86 19.67
N ALA A 1092 1.47 4.04 18.82
CA ALA A 1092 2.92 3.84 18.85
C ALA A 1092 3.69 5.14 18.52
N GLN A 1093 3.24 5.91 17.53
CA GLN A 1093 3.84 7.19 17.15
C GLN A 1093 3.60 8.28 18.20
N THR A 1094 2.41 8.31 18.82
CA THR A 1094 2.14 9.15 20.01
C THR A 1094 3.10 8.82 21.13
N ARG A 1095 3.34 7.54 21.38
CA ARG A 1095 4.31 7.11 22.38
C ARG A 1095 5.70 7.63 22.04
N LEU A 1096 6.16 7.55 20.79
CA LEU A 1096 7.46 8.11 20.35
C LEU A 1096 7.55 9.62 20.54
N MET A 1097 6.46 10.36 20.30
CA MET A 1097 6.42 11.81 20.49
C MET A 1097 6.72 12.21 21.93
N LEU A 1098 6.13 11.45 22.87
CA LEU A 1098 6.17 11.74 24.30
C LEU A 1098 7.40 11.15 24.99
N VAL A 1099 7.82 9.94 24.62
CA VAL A 1099 8.94 9.20 25.23
C VAL A 1099 9.57 8.29 24.17
N MET A 1100 10.89 8.11 24.17
CA MET A 1100 11.54 7.18 23.23
C MET A 1100 12.82 6.59 23.82
N GLU A 1101 13.10 5.33 23.51
CA GLU A 1101 14.36 4.68 23.82
C GLU A 1101 15.30 4.71 22.60
N ARG A 1102 16.49 5.32 22.76
CA ARG A 1102 17.54 5.36 21.73
C ARG A 1102 18.75 4.58 22.22
N GLY A 1103 18.85 3.32 21.81
CA GLY A 1103 19.87 2.40 22.33
C GLY A 1103 19.73 2.23 23.84
N THR A 1104 20.71 2.74 24.60
CA THR A 1104 20.73 2.70 26.07
C THR A 1104 20.26 4.00 26.72
N GLU A 1105 19.82 4.99 25.95
CA GLU A 1105 19.29 6.27 26.45
C GLU A 1105 17.76 6.25 26.52
N LEU A 1106 17.22 6.94 27.52
CA LEU A 1106 15.78 7.22 27.66
C LEU A 1106 15.53 8.69 27.37
N TRP A 1107 14.75 8.98 26.32
CA TRP A 1107 14.39 10.32 25.90
C TRP A 1107 12.97 10.66 26.36
N LEU A 1108 12.81 11.81 27.02
CA LEU A 1108 11.55 12.37 27.50
C LEU A 1108 11.22 13.64 26.71
N ALA A 1109 9.96 13.75 26.27
CA ALA A 1109 9.46 14.81 25.41
C ALA A 1109 10.28 15.09 24.13
N PRO A 1110 10.80 14.06 23.42
CA PRO A 1110 11.69 14.28 22.29
C PRO A 1110 11.04 15.06 21.14
N PHE A 1111 9.72 14.99 20.97
CA PHE A 1111 9.01 15.66 19.88
C PHE A 1111 7.77 16.41 20.35
N VAL A 1112 7.73 16.86 21.61
CA VAL A 1112 6.66 17.76 22.07
C VAL A 1112 6.68 19.04 21.22
N SER A 1113 5.51 19.49 20.79
CA SER A 1113 5.35 20.69 19.98
C SER A 1113 5.71 21.94 20.79
N GLN A 1114 6.35 22.93 20.17
CA GLN A 1114 6.59 24.23 20.79
C GLN A 1114 5.28 24.94 21.17
N HIS A 1115 4.20 24.71 20.41
CA HIS A 1115 2.85 25.24 20.70
C HIS A 1115 2.25 24.72 22.01
N TRP A 1116 2.79 23.64 22.57
CA TRP A 1116 2.32 23.08 23.85
C TRP A 1116 3.07 23.67 25.05
N MET A 1117 4.00 24.58 24.81
CA MET A 1117 4.87 25.18 25.82
C MET A 1117 4.68 26.70 25.91
N ASP A 1118 3.54 27.23 25.46
CA ASP A 1118 3.15 28.63 25.73
C ASP A 1118 3.06 28.90 27.23
N ASP A 1119 3.17 30.17 27.66
CA ASP A 1119 3.21 30.52 29.08
C ASP A 1119 1.94 30.02 29.81
N GLY A 1120 2.15 29.32 30.93
CA GLY A 1120 1.06 28.74 31.72
C GLY A 1120 0.59 27.35 31.27
N GLU A 1121 1.03 26.88 30.10
CA GLU A 1121 0.70 25.53 29.61
C GLU A 1121 1.58 24.45 30.26
N HIS A 1122 1.08 23.21 30.23
CA HIS A 1122 1.78 22.04 30.74
C HIS A 1122 1.58 20.80 29.88
N VAL A 1123 2.52 19.87 29.98
CA VAL A 1123 2.45 18.54 29.36
C VAL A 1123 2.76 17.51 30.43
N SER A 1124 1.82 16.61 30.73
CA SER A 1124 2.00 15.55 31.73
C SER A 1124 1.76 14.18 31.12
N VAL A 1125 2.66 13.24 31.41
CA VAL A 1125 2.56 11.84 30.98
C VAL A 1125 2.83 10.93 32.17
N ARG A 1126 1.95 9.94 32.40
CA ARG A 1126 2.03 9.01 33.54
C ARG A 1126 1.84 7.56 33.10
N ASN A 1127 2.31 6.61 33.92
CA ASN A 1127 2.23 5.17 33.70
C ASN A 1127 2.88 4.71 32.38
N VAL A 1128 4.00 5.32 32.00
CA VAL A 1128 4.63 5.04 30.71
C VAL A 1128 5.54 3.83 30.85
N PRO A 1129 5.24 2.67 30.23
CA PRO A 1129 6.18 1.55 30.24
C PRO A 1129 7.40 1.90 29.39
N THR A 1130 8.60 1.63 29.89
CA THR A 1130 9.86 1.73 29.14
C THR A 1130 10.70 0.49 29.35
N ARG A 1131 11.71 0.26 28.50
CA ARG A 1131 12.69 -0.84 28.70
C ARG A 1131 13.51 -0.72 30.00
N PHE A 1132 13.45 0.44 30.64
CA PHE A 1132 14.16 0.76 31.88
C PHE A 1132 13.24 0.76 33.11
N GLY A 1133 11.94 0.54 32.93
CA GLY A 1133 10.90 0.59 33.97
C GLY A 1133 9.82 1.63 33.67
N GLU A 1134 8.78 1.69 34.51
CA GLU A 1134 7.71 2.68 34.36
C GLU A 1134 8.17 4.09 34.76
N ILE A 1135 7.80 5.10 33.98
CA ILE A 1135 8.16 6.50 34.24
C ILE A 1135 6.93 7.42 34.21
N ALA A 1136 7.10 8.61 34.77
CA ALA A 1136 6.19 9.73 34.61
C ALA A 1136 6.97 11.04 34.50
N TYR A 1137 6.40 12.06 33.84
CA TYR A 1137 6.92 13.41 33.92
C TYR A 1137 5.83 14.47 33.70
N THR A 1138 6.07 15.66 34.23
CA THR A 1138 5.29 16.87 33.95
C THR A 1138 6.23 17.99 33.53
N LEU A 1139 5.94 18.65 32.41
CA LEU A 1139 6.59 19.87 31.97
C LEU A 1139 5.65 21.05 32.28
N SER A 1140 6.19 22.14 32.82
CA SER A 1140 5.42 23.35 33.12
C SER A 1140 6.14 24.57 32.55
N SER A 1141 5.42 25.31 31.70
CA SER A 1141 5.96 26.49 31.03
C SER A 1141 5.71 27.76 31.84
N HIS A 1142 6.78 28.51 32.09
CA HIS A 1142 6.77 29.83 32.74
C HIS A 1142 7.65 30.80 31.95
N VAL A 1143 7.53 30.74 30.63
CA VAL A 1143 8.43 31.41 29.69
C VAL A 1143 8.35 32.93 29.81
N ASP A 1144 7.24 33.52 30.24
CA ASP A 1144 7.15 34.95 30.54
C ASP A 1144 7.90 35.34 31.82
N SER A 1145 8.14 34.36 32.70
CA SER A 1145 9.06 34.48 33.83
C SER A 1145 10.48 33.99 33.51
N GLY A 1146 10.75 33.60 32.26
CA GLY A 1146 12.07 33.19 31.76
C GLY A 1146 12.50 31.78 32.15
N TYR A 1147 11.60 30.83 32.40
CA TYR A 1147 11.99 29.45 32.69
C TYR A 1147 10.95 28.39 32.28
N ILE A 1148 11.41 27.15 32.10
CA ILE A 1148 10.58 25.95 31.97
C ILE A 1148 11.05 24.94 33.02
N GLU A 1149 10.12 24.29 33.70
CA GLU A 1149 10.39 23.25 34.70
C GLU A 1149 9.91 21.87 34.25
N ALA A 1150 10.57 20.83 34.73
CA ALA A 1150 10.19 19.44 34.51
C ALA A 1150 10.35 18.62 35.80
N ASP A 1151 9.24 18.03 36.25
CA ASP A 1151 9.24 17.03 37.31
C ASP A 1151 9.24 15.64 36.67
N VAL A 1152 10.23 14.81 36.99
CA VAL A 1152 10.43 13.49 36.39
C VAL A 1152 10.46 12.43 37.49
N GLU A 1153 9.69 11.36 37.31
CA GLU A 1153 9.69 10.17 38.15
C GLU A 1153 10.26 8.98 37.35
N LEU A 1154 11.39 8.47 37.83
CA LEU A 1154 12.11 7.35 37.23
C LEU A 1154 12.10 6.14 38.18
N PRO A 1155 12.24 4.91 37.65
CA PRO A 1155 12.48 3.73 38.47
C PRO A 1155 13.77 3.88 39.28
N ASP A 1156 13.82 3.24 40.44
CA ASP A 1156 15.01 3.16 41.29
C ASP A 1156 15.31 1.68 41.62
N PRO A 1157 16.35 1.06 41.02
CA PRO A 1157 17.31 1.66 40.09
C PRO A 1157 16.75 1.85 38.67
N CYS A 1158 17.15 2.94 38.00
CA CYS A 1158 16.98 3.11 36.56
C CYS A 1158 18.21 2.56 35.84
N SER A 1159 18.01 1.76 34.79
CA SER A 1159 19.10 1.12 34.03
C SER A 1159 19.47 1.86 32.74
N ALA A 1160 18.86 3.01 32.46
CA ALA A 1160 19.25 3.86 31.34
C ALA A 1160 20.66 4.43 31.57
N SER A 1161 21.48 4.43 30.51
CA SER A 1161 22.82 5.03 30.55
C SER A 1161 22.78 6.55 30.75
N SER A 1162 21.76 7.20 30.18
CA SER A 1162 21.42 8.60 30.38
C SER A 1162 19.93 8.80 30.15
N VAL A 1163 19.31 9.66 30.97
CA VAL A 1163 17.98 10.21 30.69
C VAL A 1163 18.17 11.56 29.99
N VAL A 1164 17.50 11.76 28.87
CA VAL A 1164 17.56 12.98 28.06
C VAL A 1164 16.19 13.65 28.11
N VAL A 1165 16.13 14.87 28.64
CA VAL A 1165 14.88 15.64 28.70
C VAL A 1165 14.99 16.79 27.72
N ARG A 1166 14.09 16.85 26.74
CA ARG A 1166 14.03 17.96 25.79
C ARG A 1166 12.98 18.99 26.25
N LEU A 1167 13.40 20.24 26.39
CA LEU A 1167 12.57 21.34 26.88
C LEU A 1167 12.59 22.46 25.84
N ARG A 1168 11.62 22.40 24.92
CA ARG A 1168 11.55 23.31 23.78
C ARG A 1168 10.88 24.62 24.17
N HIS A 1169 11.49 25.74 23.80
CA HIS A 1169 10.91 27.06 24.07
C HIS A 1169 9.95 27.48 22.95
N PRO A 1170 8.73 27.97 23.24
CA PRO A 1170 7.73 28.32 22.22
C PRO A 1170 8.20 29.42 21.26
N ARG A 1171 9.11 30.29 21.73
CA ARG A 1171 9.74 31.38 20.96
C ARG A 1171 11.16 31.06 20.47
N GLU A 1172 11.56 29.79 20.46
CA GLU A 1172 12.90 29.32 20.05
C GLU A 1172 14.07 30.00 20.82
N ALA A 1173 13.83 30.45 22.06
CA ALA A 1173 14.86 31.07 22.89
C ALA A 1173 15.88 30.03 23.38
N ARG A 1174 17.17 30.41 23.41
CA ARG A 1174 18.26 29.50 23.82
C ARG A 1174 18.33 29.33 25.34
N MET A 1175 18.60 28.10 25.79
CA MET A 1175 18.84 27.79 27.20
C MET A 1175 20.05 28.57 27.75
N LEU A 1176 19.88 29.24 28.90
CA LEU A 1176 20.95 29.98 29.58
C LEU A 1176 21.63 29.17 30.68
N SER A 1177 20.84 28.47 31.49
CA SER A 1177 21.34 27.67 32.61
C SER A 1177 20.33 26.58 33.00
N VAL A 1178 20.83 25.51 33.60
CA VAL A 1178 20.03 24.38 34.06
C VAL A 1178 20.34 24.09 35.52
N SER A 1179 19.32 23.76 36.32
CA SER A 1179 19.48 23.17 37.64
C SER A 1179 18.69 21.89 37.78
N VAL A 1180 19.24 20.90 38.49
CA VAL A 1180 18.59 19.63 38.83
C VAL A 1180 18.58 19.50 40.34
N ASN A 1181 17.40 19.32 40.93
CA ASN A 1181 17.19 19.29 42.38
C ASN A 1181 17.83 20.51 43.08
N GLN A 1182 17.63 21.69 42.50
CA GLN A 1182 18.17 22.98 42.94
C GLN A 1182 19.72 23.10 42.89
N GLN A 1183 20.42 22.13 42.31
CA GLN A 1183 21.87 22.19 42.09
C GLN A 1183 22.18 22.57 40.64
N PRO A 1184 23.18 23.43 40.38
CA PRO A 1184 23.62 23.75 39.02
C PRO A 1184 23.99 22.49 38.23
N HIS A 1185 23.55 22.40 36.99
CA HIS A 1185 23.82 21.27 36.09
C HIS A 1185 24.41 21.74 34.77
N THR A 1186 25.50 21.12 34.33
CA THR A 1186 26.30 21.58 33.18
C THR A 1186 26.14 20.72 31.93
N LEU A 1187 25.54 19.53 32.04
CA LEU A 1187 25.38 18.62 30.89
C LEU A 1187 24.05 18.92 30.19
N PHE A 1188 24.06 19.97 29.37
CA PHE A 1188 22.94 20.32 28.48
C PHE A 1188 23.45 20.84 27.14
N ASN A 1189 22.61 20.78 26.11
CA ASN A 1189 22.86 21.31 24.79
C ASN A 1189 21.76 22.31 24.43
N ALA A 1190 22.13 23.60 24.38
CA ALA A 1190 21.21 24.68 24.10
C ALA A 1190 20.66 24.67 22.66
N GLU A 1191 21.40 24.14 21.68
CA GLU A 1191 20.96 24.07 20.27
C GLU A 1191 19.99 22.92 20.04
N ARG A 1192 20.19 21.80 20.74
CA ARG A 1192 19.28 20.63 20.70
C ARG A 1192 18.15 20.72 21.72
N GLU A 1193 18.13 21.77 22.54
CA GLU A 1193 17.18 21.99 23.62
C GLU A 1193 17.12 20.81 24.61
N CYS A 1194 18.25 20.14 24.87
CA CYS A 1194 18.31 18.89 25.65
C CYS A 1194 19.12 19.04 26.95
N VAL A 1195 18.61 18.44 28.02
CA VAL A 1195 19.31 18.22 29.29
C VAL A 1195 19.68 16.74 29.40
N PHE A 1196 20.95 16.42 29.68
CA PHE A 1196 21.46 15.06 29.81
C PHE A 1196 21.69 14.71 31.28
N LEU A 1197 21.12 13.59 31.73
CA LEU A 1197 21.12 13.16 33.12
C LEU A 1197 21.70 11.74 33.22
N PRO A 1198 23.04 11.60 33.34
CA PRO A 1198 23.66 10.30 33.57
C PRO A 1198 23.30 9.77 34.96
N GLU A 1199 23.08 8.45 35.06
CA GLU A 1199 22.77 7.75 36.32
C GLU A 1199 21.51 8.25 37.08
N ALA A 1200 20.60 8.92 36.36
CA ALA A 1200 19.39 9.51 36.93
C ALA A 1200 18.40 8.43 37.42
N ARG A 1201 17.82 8.63 38.61
CA ARG A 1201 16.88 7.69 39.25
C ARG A 1201 15.98 8.41 40.25
N GLY A 1202 14.83 7.82 40.58
CA GLY A 1202 13.87 8.39 41.52
C GLY A 1202 13.24 9.68 41.01
N LYS A 1203 12.92 10.60 41.93
CA LYS A 1203 12.29 11.89 41.61
C LYS A 1203 13.34 12.96 41.31
N LEU A 1204 13.16 13.67 40.21
CA LEU A 1204 14.03 14.74 39.75
C LEU A 1204 13.20 15.98 39.44
N HIS A 1205 13.65 17.14 39.91
CA HIS A 1205 13.10 18.43 39.54
C HIS A 1205 14.14 19.18 38.71
N ILE A 1206 13.81 19.49 37.46
CA ILE A 1206 14.70 20.14 36.48
C ILE A 1206 14.13 21.52 36.20
N ARG A 1207 14.98 22.54 36.23
CA ARG A 1207 14.62 23.91 35.81
C ARG A 1207 15.61 24.41 34.79
N VAL A 1208 15.10 24.89 33.65
CA VAL A 1208 15.89 25.53 32.60
C VAL A 1208 15.50 27.00 32.54
N ASN A 1209 16.48 27.89 32.66
CA ASN A 1209 16.26 29.32 32.53
C ASN A 1209 16.58 29.78 31.11
N TYR A 1210 15.76 30.70 30.60
CA TYR A 1210 15.82 31.32 29.28
C TYR A 1210 15.92 32.86 29.45
N PRO A 1211 16.25 33.61 28.38
CA PRO A 1211 16.13 35.06 28.40
C PRO A 1211 14.68 35.47 28.67
N VAL A 1212 14.46 36.48 29.53
CA VAL A 1212 13.17 37.15 29.65
C VAL A 1212 13.12 38.19 28.53
N GLU A 1213 12.09 38.13 27.69
CA GLU A 1213 11.85 39.11 26.62
C GLU A 1213 11.09 40.35 27.09
#